data_AF-A0A4V2VYU3-F1
#
_entry.id   AF-A0A4V2VYU3-F1
#
_cell.length_a   1.000
_cell.length_b   1.000
_cell.length_c   1.000
_cell.angle_alpha   90.00
_cell.angle_beta   90.00
_cell.angle_gamma   90.00
#
_symmetry.space_group_name_H-M   'P 1'
#
loop_
_entity.id
_entity.type
_entity.pdbx_description
1 polymer ?
#
loop_
_entity_poly.entity_id
_entity_poly.type
_entity_poly.pdbx_seq_one_letter_code
_entity_poly.pdbx_strand_id
1 'polypeptide(L)'
;MRLTKLFLASGATWAAMVSHAHADPVSLIATAIHGFLLSSTAIAATAAGTLATIAANVIVGGALVAGSLLLGGQRRGGAIKPSDAKNTFESGESSVIEGVGRVRVGGLQAFGNTDGSTRARLVCRLQGPVDAFETFYLGGREVIVEANGDVSSPPWARPGGSWANWQNKIGNGAETAWAGLMSLFPTLWTSDHRVRGIAQSQLLFYNPGLTEEKYLSLYQNGAPNSEAIIRGSLIYDPRTGLTVWSDNSAIICAHVLRRDPAFTFERFNWTKIAATANAADVLVATRTGTEKRSRLWGMWAWESERGETMQQFLDSAGLEIRLDEDGLIYFEFIDDVIEPEIEFDPRDIYDYSWQSGPEAVERPNICRVKYYSPERNYELSDLTLEGIVAWAKIDDEVDRYGDKFFDLELPFCPSASQAQRIARRKFAIARADRGRMVTNMVGLAAWGLLYAEVEEPDLGDLIKVRMDPPRIDDENGSVEIPFTVWPTLTTWNPATDEAPAPDVIPELGYETDMITPNPPGAAIQITYPGGGKEMRIGYTLPAQPYTTVEANYRTYSGGLPGAWQSMAEFGGTVAGINGDFLGQTIDARVRVFNGDDGSYFSDPASLVVGVDNAPCGAPTLVSGGVVTDPPPTKLAVTVSAPEGRCAAIRLQRRVNLGAWSTVATFQTQPFAPVAFESLADGSSGSVTEWQIQTLTSNGTAGTPLIFSYTAP
;
A
#
# COMPACT_ATOMS: atom_id res chain seq x y z
N MET A 1 24.53 -62.94 30.68
CA MET A 1 25.24 -62.75 29.37
C MET A 1 24.26 -62.44 28.21
N ARG A 2 23.23 -61.59 28.42
CA ARG A 2 22.25 -61.20 27.38
C ARG A 2 21.93 -59.68 27.33
N LEU A 3 22.38 -58.89 28.30
CA LEU A 3 22.17 -57.42 28.31
C LEU A 3 23.31 -56.63 27.64
N THR A 4 24.54 -57.17 27.61
CA THR A 4 25.68 -56.54 26.92
C THR A 4 25.61 -56.64 25.39
N LYS A 5 24.89 -57.62 24.83
CA LYS A 5 24.66 -57.71 23.37
C LYS A 5 23.61 -56.71 22.86
N LEU A 6 22.66 -56.29 23.70
CA LEU A 6 21.63 -55.32 23.31
C LEU A 6 22.22 -53.90 23.24
N PHE A 7 23.11 -53.53 24.16
CA PHE A 7 23.80 -52.24 24.15
C PHE A 7 24.85 -52.10 23.04
N LEU A 8 25.51 -53.20 22.63
CA LEU A 8 26.43 -53.19 21.48
C LEU A 8 25.69 -53.12 20.14
N ALA A 9 24.45 -53.59 20.05
CA ALA A 9 23.63 -53.48 18.84
C ALA A 9 22.99 -52.09 18.67
N SER A 10 22.66 -51.39 19.77
CA SER A 10 22.16 -50.00 19.72
C SER A 10 23.26 -48.94 19.61
N GLY A 11 24.51 -49.27 19.98
CA GLY A 11 25.67 -48.40 19.74
C GLY A 11 26.24 -48.47 18.32
N ALA A 12 26.10 -49.61 17.64
CA ALA A 12 26.58 -49.79 16.26
C ALA A 12 25.67 -49.15 15.19
N THR A 13 24.40 -48.89 15.50
CA THR A 13 23.46 -48.22 14.58
C THR A 13 23.61 -46.70 14.54
N TRP A 14 24.28 -46.09 15.53
CA TRP A 14 24.56 -44.65 15.53
C TRP A 14 25.81 -44.27 14.71
N ALA A 15 26.73 -45.21 14.49
CA ALA A 15 27.95 -45.00 13.68
C ALA A 15 27.82 -45.43 12.21
N ALA A 16 26.70 -46.06 11.81
CA ALA A 16 26.45 -46.51 10.44
C ALA A 16 25.54 -45.57 9.62
N MET A 17 25.11 -44.42 10.18
CA MET A 17 24.31 -43.41 9.44
C MET A 17 25.15 -42.29 8.80
N VAL A 18 26.40 -42.58 8.46
CA VAL A 18 27.22 -41.71 7.60
C VAL A 18 27.69 -42.52 6.39
N SER A 19 26.78 -42.76 5.44
CA SER A 19 27.07 -42.79 4.00
C SER A 19 25.79 -43.09 3.19
N HIS A 20 25.44 -42.12 2.37
CA HIS A 20 24.67 -42.16 1.13
C HIS A 20 23.88 -43.46 0.81
N ALA A 21 22.62 -43.50 1.22
CA ALA A 21 21.62 -44.35 0.60
C ALA A 21 20.69 -43.46 -0.24
N HIS A 22 20.85 -43.52 -1.56
CA HIS A 22 19.86 -43.06 -2.52
C HIS A 22 18.55 -43.80 -2.26
N ALA A 23 17.64 -43.16 -1.53
CA ALA A 23 16.24 -43.56 -1.46
C ALA A 23 15.50 -42.78 -2.54
N ASP A 24 14.84 -43.52 -3.42
CA ASP A 24 14.03 -43.04 -4.54
C ASP A 24 13.08 -41.90 -4.12
N PRO A 25 13.18 -40.69 -4.73
CA PRO A 25 12.45 -39.50 -4.31
C PRO A 25 10.94 -39.54 -4.57
N VAL A 26 10.43 -40.56 -5.28
CA VAL A 26 9.02 -40.59 -5.70
C VAL A 26 8.07 -41.01 -4.57
N SER A 27 8.52 -41.87 -3.64
CA SER A 27 7.60 -42.59 -2.73
C SER A 27 7.35 -41.91 -1.38
N LEU A 28 8.17 -40.93 -0.98
CA LEU A 28 8.03 -40.23 0.31
C LEU A 28 7.34 -38.86 0.18
N ILE A 29 7.17 -38.36 -1.05
CA ILE A 29 6.44 -37.11 -1.36
C ILE A 29 4.92 -37.35 -1.37
N ALA A 30 4.47 -38.57 -1.68
CA ALA A 30 3.05 -38.90 -1.78
C ALA A 30 2.32 -38.93 -0.42
N THR A 31 2.99 -39.25 0.69
CA THR A 31 2.34 -39.36 2.02
C THR A 31 2.13 -38.02 2.74
N ALA A 32 2.86 -36.96 2.37
CA ALA A 32 2.67 -35.62 2.95
C ALA A 32 1.51 -34.85 2.29
N ILE A 33 1.21 -35.13 1.02
CA ILE A 33 0.15 -34.44 0.26
C ILE A 33 -1.25 -34.97 0.60
N HIS A 34 -1.38 -36.25 0.99
CA HIS A 34 -2.66 -36.85 1.40
C HIS A 34 -3.16 -36.39 2.79
N GLY A 35 -2.29 -35.84 3.64
CA GLY A 35 -2.69 -35.34 4.96
C GLY A 35 -3.48 -34.02 4.91
N PHE A 36 -3.44 -33.30 3.79
CA PHE A 36 -4.06 -31.98 3.64
C PHE A 36 -5.47 -32.01 3.02
N LEU A 37 -5.84 -33.08 2.31
CA LEU A 37 -7.15 -33.18 1.62
C LEU A 37 -8.22 -34.00 2.36
N LEU A 38 -7.92 -34.56 3.56
CA LEU A 38 -8.86 -35.40 4.34
C LEU A 38 -9.08 -34.96 5.79
N SER A 39 -8.64 -33.76 6.22
CA SER A 39 -8.75 -33.36 7.63
C SER A 39 -10.16 -32.94 8.10
N SER A 40 -11.22 -33.09 7.30
CA SER A 40 -12.58 -32.65 7.69
C SER A 40 -13.62 -33.74 7.98
N THR A 41 -13.26 -35.02 8.12
CA THR A 41 -14.20 -36.02 8.69
C THR A 41 -13.50 -37.05 9.56
N ALA A 42 -13.83 -37.06 10.85
CA ALA A 42 -13.48 -38.12 11.78
C ALA A 42 -14.21 -39.42 11.37
N ILE A 43 -13.45 -40.45 10.94
CA ILE A 43 -13.91 -41.84 10.97
C ILE A 43 -12.76 -42.70 11.53
N ALA A 44 -13.00 -43.29 12.70
CA ALA A 44 -12.11 -44.26 13.32
C ALA A 44 -12.33 -45.64 12.69
N ALA A 45 -11.27 -46.31 12.20
CA ALA A 45 -11.26 -47.77 12.05
C ALA A 45 -9.85 -48.35 11.84
N THR A 46 -9.36 -49.00 12.90
CA THR A 46 -8.55 -50.23 13.01
C THR A 46 -7.82 -50.84 11.79
N ALA A 47 -6.56 -51.23 12.06
CA ALA A 47 -5.64 -51.97 11.20
C ALA A 47 -6.08 -53.41 10.82
N ALA A 48 -5.83 -53.83 9.58
CA ALA A 48 -5.30 -55.15 9.19
C ALA A 48 -5.06 -55.29 7.66
N GLY A 49 -3.81 -55.56 7.28
CA GLY A 49 -3.36 -56.58 6.30
C GLY A 49 -3.93 -56.67 4.87
N THR A 50 -3.03 -56.45 3.90
CA THR A 50 -2.85 -57.15 2.60
C THR A 50 -3.95 -57.06 1.53
N LEU A 51 -3.69 -56.32 0.44
CA LEU A 51 -3.23 -56.86 -0.86
C LEU A 51 -3.02 -55.69 -1.85
N ALA A 52 -1.86 -55.69 -2.50
CA ALA A 52 -1.51 -54.75 -3.55
C ALA A 52 -2.32 -55.04 -4.81
N THR A 53 -3.04 -54.04 -5.32
CA THR A 53 -3.49 -53.99 -6.71
C THR A 53 -3.33 -52.56 -7.19
N ILE A 54 -2.71 -52.47 -8.36
CA ILE A 54 -2.26 -51.25 -9.04
C ILE A 54 -3.50 -50.39 -9.37
N ALA A 55 -3.63 -49.25 -8.70
CA ALA A 55 -4.49 -48.14 -9.10
C ALA A 55 -3.70 -46.84 -8.82
N ALA A 56 -2.82 -46.50 -9.75
CA ALA A 56 -1.87 -45.39 -9.65
C ALA A 56 -2.43 -44.05 -10.16
N ASN A 57 -3.75 -43.91 -10.32
CA ASN A 57 -4.39 -42.66 -10.76
C ASN A 57 -5.66 -42.47 -9.94
N VAL A 58 -5.71 -41.51 -9.01
CA VAL A 58 -6.88 -40.70 -8.57
C VAL A 58 -6.37 -39.77 -7.45
N ILE A 59 -5.80 -38.63 -7.86
CA ILE A 59 -5.92 -37.34 -7.14
C ILE A 59 -5.97 -36.31 -8.27
N VAL A 60 -7.12 -36.11 -8.94
CA VAL A 60 -8.09 -35.03 -8.63
C VAL A 60 -7.45 -33.85 -7.89
N GLY A 61 -6.41 -33.29 -8.50
CA GLY A 61 -5.98 -31.91 -8.28
C GLY A 61 -6.74 -31.01 -9.25
N GLY A 62 -8.01 -30.75 -8.95
CA GLY A 62 -8.90 -29.95 -9.77
C GLY A 62 -10.30 -29.99 -9.19
N ALA A 63 -10.88 -28.82 -8.93
CA ALA A 63 -12.26 -28.59 -8.49
C ALA A 63 -12.78 -29.36 -7.25
N LEU A 64 -12.28 -28.95 -6.10
CA LEU A 64 -13.08 -28.93 -4.87
C LEU A 64 -13.30 -27.47 -4.47
N VAL A 65 -13.97 -26.68 -5.31
CA VAL A 65 -14.40 -25.30 -4.95
C VAL A 65 -15.59 -24.79 -5.77
N ALA A 66 -15.90 -25.23 -7.00
CA ALA A 66 -16.95 -24.57 -7.79
C ALA A 66 -18.42 -24.93 -7.40
N GLY A 67 -18.68 -26.08 -6.79
CA GLY A 67 -20.06 -26.49 -6.42
C GLY A 67 -20.54 -26.09 -5.01
N SER A 68 -19.64 -26.04 -4.03
CA SER A 68 -19.95 -25.86 -2.59
C SER A 68 -19.58 -24.47 -2.03
N LEU A 69 -19.18 -23.53 -2.90
CA LEU A 69 -18.85 -22.14 -2.54
C LEU A 69 -20.05 -21.20 -2.39
N LEU A 70 -21.26 -21.65 -2.75
CA LEU A 70 -22.42 -20.77 -2.94
C LEU A 70 -23.51 -20.90 -1.87
N LEU A 71 -23.24 -21.64 -0.78
CA LEU A 71 -24.07 -21.64 0.42
C LEU A 71 -23.31 -20.91 1.53
N GLY A 72 -23.88 -19.78 1.98
CA GLY A 72 -23.33 -18.83 2.94
C GLY A 72 -23.01 -19.40 4.32
N GLY A 73 -21.93 -20.17 4.42
CA GLY A 73 -21.22 -20.44 5.66
C GLY A 73 -20.05 -19.48 5.78
N GLN A 74 -20.04 -18.67 6.84
CA GLN A 74 -18.98 -17.73 7.18
C GLN A 74 -17.63 -18.48 7.27
N ARG A 75 -16.85 -18.40 6.19
CA ARG A 75 -15.52 -18.98 6.02
C ARG A 75 -14.56 -18.33 7.02
N ARG A 76 -14.00 -19.11 7.95
CA ARG A 76 -13.04 -18.65 8.96
C ARG A 76 -11.63 -18.60 8.37
N GLY A 77 -11.43 -17.79 7.34
CA GLY A 77 -10.15 -17.69 6.65
C GLY A 77 -9.06 -16.97 7.42
N GLY A 78 -7.85 -17.03 6.86
CA GLY A 78 -6.61 -16.54 7.46
C GLY A 78 -6.27 -15.07 7.31
N ALA A 79 -7.09 -14.32 6.55
CA ALA A 79 -6.92 -12.87 6.47
C ALA A 79 -7.00 -12.25 7.87
N ILE A 80 -6.00 -11.44 8.22
CA ILE A 80 -6.04 -10.69 9.47
C ILE A 80 -7.03 -9.55 9.28
N LYS A 81 -7.99 -9.44 10.20
CA LYS A 81 -8.93 -8.32 10.21
C LYS A 81 -8.15 -7.01 10.28
N PRO A 82 -8.32 -6.08 9.33
CA PRO A 82 -7.54 -4.85 9.32
C PRO A 82 -7.74 -4.00 10.58
N SER A 83 -8.93 -4.04 11.20
CA SER A 83 -9.20 -3.39 12.48
C SER A 83 -8.26 -3.86 13.59
N ASP A 84 -7.98 -5.16 13.63
CA ASP A 84 -7.17 -5.78 14.67
C ASP A 84 -5.69 -5.51 14.42
N ALA A 85 -5.29 -5.44 13.15
CA ALA A 85 -3.92 -5.15 12.71
C ALA A 85 -3.43 -3.73 13.07
N LYS A 86 -4.33 -2.76 13.26
CA LYS A 86 -3.98 -1.37 13.62
C LYS A 86 -3.61 -1.20 15.08
N ASN A 87 -3.99 -2.14 15.94
CA ASN A 87 -3.65 -2.03 17.36
C ASN A 87 -2.16 -2.35 17.60
N THR A 88 -1.54 -1.59 18.49
CA THR A 88 -0.28 -2.01 19.11
C THR A 88 -0.60 -2.93 20.27
N PHE A 89 -0.13 -4.17 20.25
CA PHE A 89 -0.46 -5.17 21.28
C PHE A 89 0.78 -5.77 21.93
N GLU A 90 0.60 -6.34 23.13
CA GLU A 90 1.63 -7.08 23.85
C GLU A 90 1.19 -8.55 23.95
N SER A 91 2.07 -9.48 23.60
CA SER A 91 1.82 -10.92 23.73
C SER A 91 3.12 -11.67 24.02
N GLY A 92 3.03 -12.80 24.72
CA GLY A 92 4.18 -13.69 24.95
C GLY A 92 4.62 -14.45 23.70
N GLU A 93 3.68 -14.75 22.81
CA GLU A 93 3.90 -15.41 21.51
C GLU A 93 2.96 -14.78 20.46
N SER A 94 3.43 -14.64 19.23
CA SER A 94 2.65 -14.08 18.11
C SER A 94 3.05 -14.76 16.81
N SER A 95 2.07 -15.02 15.95
CA SER A 95 2.30 -15.58 14.62
C SER A 95 3.12 -14.62 13.76
N VAL A 96 3.83 -15.17 12.76
CA VAL A 96 4.48 -14.35 11.74
C VAL A 96 3.40 -13.70 10.88
N ILE A 97 3.34 -12.37 10.92
CA ILE A 97 2.41 -11.57 10.11
C ILE A 97 3.16 -11.03 8.90
N GLU A 98 2.65 -11.32 7.70
CA GLU A 98 3.18 -10.83 6.45
C GLU A 98 2.15 -9.93 5.74
N GLY A 99 2.62 -8.81 5.19
CA GLY A 99 1.80 -7.87 4.42
C GLY A 99 2.22 -7.86 2.95
N VAL A 100 1.24 -7.83 2.04
CA VAL A 100 1.44 -7.66 0.60
C VAL A 100 0.75 -6.39 0.12
N GLY A 101 1.26 -5.78 -0.94
CA GLY A 101 0.76 -4.49 -1.40
C GLY A 101 0.99 -3.37 -0.39
N ARG A 102 -0.03 -2.57 -0.10
CA ARG A 102 0.00 -1.49 0.91
C ARG A 102 -0.91 -1.83 2.08
N VAL A 103 -0.39 -1.71 3.29
CA VAL A 103 -1.12 -2.06 4.51
C VAL A 103 -0.90 -1.03 5.60
N ARG A 104 -1.92 -0.76 6.42
CA ARG A 104 -1.81 0.05 7.64
C ARG A 104 -1.73 -0.88 8.85
N VAL A 105 -0.65 -0.76 9.65
CA VAL A 105 -0.36 -1.70 10.74
C VAL A 105 0.19 -1.01 11.99
N GLY A 106 -0.29 -1.47 13.16
CA GLY A 106 0.22 -1.16 14.49
C GLY A 106 1.33 -2.15 14.88
N GLY A 107 1.01 -3.42 15.06
CA GLY A 107 2.02 -4.48 15.28
C GLY A 107 2.32 -4.78 16.75
N LEU A 108 3.25 -5.71 16.97
CA LEU A 108 3.56 -6.28 18.28
C LEU A 108 4.61 -5.43 19.02
N GLN A 109 4.30 -4.96 20.22
CA GLN A 109 5.27 -4.32 21.11
C GLN A 109 6.17 -5.38 21.75
N ALA A 110 7.36 -5.59 21.18
CA ALA A 110 8.33 -6.58 21.63
C ALA A 110 9.19 -6.10 22.83
N PHE A 111 9.34 -4.79 23.01
CA PHE A 111 10.03 -4.21 24.16
C PHE A 111 9.38 -2.90 24.58
N GLY A 112 9.27 -2.67 25.89
CA GLY A 112 8.80 -1.41 26.44
C GLY A 112 9.34 -1.17 27.83
N ASN A 113 10.04 -0.05 28.03
CA ASN A 113 10.55 0.34 29.35
C ASN A 113 10.68 1.87 29.47
N THR A 114 10.96 2.37 30.67
CA THR A 114 11.19 3.79 30.97
C THR A 114 12.48 3.94 31.79
N ASP A 115 13.28 4.96 31.49
CA ASP A 115 14.45 5.32 32.30
C ASP A 115 14.12 6.38 33.38
N GLY A 116 12.82 6.70 33.53
CA GLY A 116 12.29 7.73 34.42
C GLY A 116 11.96 9.05 33.72
N SER A 117 12.59 9.33 32.57
CA SER A 117 12.39 10.56 31.78
C SER A 117 11.99 10.31 30.33
N THR A 118 12.38 9.16 29.79
CA THR A 118 12.16 8.73 28.43
C THR A 118 11.51 7.36 28.44
N ARG A 119 10.36 7.26 27.77
CA ARG A 119 9.67 5.98 27.57
C ARG A 119 10.04 5.44 26.20
N ALA A 120 10.61 4.24 26.16
CA ALA A 120 10.96 3.58 24.92
C ALA A 120 9.99 2.45 24.59
N ARG A 121 9.78 2.26 23.29
CA ARG A 121 8.99 1.19 22.68
C ARG A 121 9.72 0.63 21.47
N LEU A 122 9.71 -0.68 21.36
CA LEU A 122 10.09 -1.40 20.15
C LEU A 122 8.86 -2.13 19.63
N VAL A 123 8.47 -1.82 18.39
CA VAL A 123 7.30 -2.39 17.75
C VAL A 123 7.74 -3.18 16.52
N CYS A 124 7.46 -4.49 16.52
CA CYS A 124 7.59 -5.38 15.37
C CYS A 124 6.34 -5.25 14.50
N ARG A 125 6.51 -4.77 13.27
CA ARG A 125 5.41 -4.42 12.36
C ARG A 125 4.98 -5.61 11.50
N LEU A 126 5.88 -6.09 10.65
CA LEU A 126 5.64 -7.12 9.63
C LEU A 126 6.90 -7.96 9.42
N GLN A 127 6.73 -9.16 8.86
CA GLN A 127 7.83 -9.95 8.30
C GLN A 127 8.57 -9.14 7.24
N GLY A 128 9.89 -9.04 7.37
CA GLY A 128 10.74 -8.30 6.43
C GLY A 128 11.38 -9.19 5.36
N PRO A 129 12.05 -8.59 4.36
CA PRO A 129 12.15 -7.14 4.16
C PRO A 129 10.86 -6.52 3.61
N VAL A 130 10.43 -5.41 4.22
CA VAL A 130 9.42 -4.52 3.63
C VAL A 130 10.09 -3.52 2.69
N ASP A 131 9.34 -2.98 1.73
CA ASP A 131 9.89 -2.03 0.76
C ASP A 131 10.09 -0.64 1.36
N ALA A 132 9.04 -0.05 1.95
CA ALA A 132 9.09 1.30 2.50
C ALA A 132 7.97 1.57 3.52
N PHE A 133 8.26 2.50 4.44
CA PHE A 133 7.26 3.16 5.27
C PHE A 133 6.84 4.45 4.57
N GLU A 134 5.54 4.65 4.34
CA GLU A 134 5.01 5.80 3.58
C GLU A 134 4.42 6.88 4.50
N THR A 135 3.63 6.48 5.48
CA THR A 135 2.91 7.39 6.39
C THR A 135 2.97 6.87 7.82
N PHE A 136 3.02 7.79 8.79
CA PHE A 136 3.10 7.47 10.21
C PHE A 136 1.93 8.11 10.97
N TYR A 137 1.43 7.39 11.97
CA TYR A 137 0.35 7.84 12.84
C TYR A 137 0.73 7.63 14.31
N LEU A 138 0.47 8.65 15.13
CA LEU A 138 0.57 8.59 16.59
C LEU A 138 -0.77 8.94 17.21
N GLY A 139 -1.33 8.01 17.98
CA GLY A 139 -2.64 8.19 18.62
C GLY A 139 -3.77 8.36 17.60
N GLY A 140 -3.64 7.71 16.44
CA GLY A 140 -4.58 7.84 15.32
C GLY A 140 -4.38 9.08 14.43
N ARG A 141 -3.52 10.03 14.81
CA ARG A 141 -3.24 11.25 14.05
C ARG A 141 -2.02 11.10 13.16
N GLU A 142 -2.12 11.52 11.91
CA GLU A 142 -1.00 11.52 10.98
C GLU A 142 0.10 12.50 11.42
N VAL A 143 1.33 12.00 11.43
CA VAL A 143 2.53 12.75 11.80
C VAL A 143 3.65 12.57 10.78
N ILE A 144 4.53 13.56 10.75
CA ILE A 144 5.70 13.59 9.87
C ILE A 144 6.92 13.18 10.69
N VAL A 145 7.66 12.21 10.16
CA VAL A 145 8.86 11.67 10.80
C VAL A 145 10.06 12.05 9.94
N GLU A 146 10.96 12.85 10.52
CA GLU A 146 12.16 13.32 9.85
C GLU A 146 13.22 12.23 9.70
N ALA A 147 14.23 12.48 8.86
CA ALA A 147 15.31 11.51 8.62
C ALA A 147 16.10 11.14 9.89
N ASN A 148 16.17 12.03 10.89
CA ASN A 148 16.79 11.75 12.19
C ASN A 148 15.85 10.99 13.16
N GLY A 149 14.59 10.79 12.76
CA GLY A 149 13.51 10.19 13.51
C GLY A 149 12.64 11.18 14.28
N ASP A 150 12.97 12.46 14.34
CA ASP A 150 12.14 13.41 15.10
C ASP A 150 10.75 13.57 14.48
N VAL A 151 9.73 13.61 15.32
CA VAL A 151 8.36 13.87 14.88
C VAL A 151 8.16 15.39 14.79
N SER A 152 8.05 15.94 13.59
CA SER A 152 7.99 17.38 13.32
C SER A 152 6.57 17.94 13.33
N SER A 153 5.55 17.09 13.32
CA SER A 153 4.16 17.53 13.44
C SER A 153 3.83 17.98 14.87
N PRO A 154 3.10 19.09 15.06
CA PRO A 154 2.48 19.41 16.35
C PRO A 154 1.56 18.28 16.84
N PRO A 155 1.37 18.07 18.15
CA PRO A 155 2.00 18.79 19.28
C PRO A 155 3.43 18.30 19.62
N TRP A 156 4.01 17.39 18.83
CA TRP A 156 5.29 16.72 19.15
C TRP A 156 6.51 17.61 18.92
N ALA A 157 6.48 18.49 17.92
CA ALA A 157 7.57 19.42 17.67
C ALA A 157 7.85 20.37 18.85
N ARG A 158 9.13 20.69 19.06
CA ARG A 158 9.59 21.70 20.03
C ARG A 158 10.81 22.46 19.50
N PRO A 159 11.15 23.63 20.06
CA PRO A 159 12.39 24.31 19.70
C PRO A 159 13.61 23.40 19.91
N GLY A 160 14.36 23.13 18.85
CA GLY A 160 15.58 22.33 18.89
C GLY A 160 15.38 20.81 18.99
N GLY A 161 14.18 20.28 18.71
CA GLY A 161 13.97 18.82 18.59
C GLY A 161 12.50 18.40 18.61
N SER A 162 12.22 17.20 19.10
CA SER A 162 10.84 16.69 19.26
C SER A 162 10.63 16.04 20.63
N TRP A 163 9.36 15.95 21.04
CA TRP A 163 8.89 15.15 22.18
C TRP A 163 8.73 13.67 21.82
N ALA A 164 8.80 13.31 20.54
CA ALA A 164 8.82 11.93 20.07
C ALA A 164 9.90 11.72 19.00
N ASN A 165 10.57 10.59 19.06
CA ASN A 165 11.49 10.13 18.03
C ASN A 165 11.06 8.73 17.56
N TRP A 166 10.92 8.56 16.25
CA TRP A 166 10.50 7.35 15.57
C TRP A 166 11.53 6.97 14.50
N GLN A 167 12.18 5.81 14.67
CA GLN A 167 13.11 5.26 13.68
C GLN A 167 12.66 3.88 13.21
N ASN A 168 12.98 3.51 11.96
CA ASN A 168 12.53 2.27 11.34
C ASN A 168 13.68 1.44 10.76
N LYS A 169 13.53 0.12 10.78
CA LYS A 169 14.35 -0.84 10.01
C LYS A 169 13.42 -1.72 9.19
N ILE A 170 13.83 -2.05 7.97
CA ILE A 170 12.99 -2.76 7.01
C ILE A 170 12.91 -4.29 7.23
N GLY A 171 13.80 -4.88 8.03
CA GLY A 171 13.80 -6.32 8.28
C GLY A 171 14.51 -7.15 7.20
N ASN A 172 15.64 -6.68 6.67
CA ASN A 172 16.44 -7.40 5.66
C ASN A 172 17.32 -8.53 6.24
N GLY A 173 17.34 -8.71 7.57
CA GLY A 173 18.11 -9.77 8.25
C GLY A 173 19.51 -9.35 8.70
N ALA A 174 20.02 -8.20 8.23
CA ALA A 174 21.32 -7.67 8.60
C ALA A 174 21.26 -6.68 9.78
N GLU A 175 20.10 -6.56 10.44
CA GLU A 175 19.89 -5.59 11.50
C GLU A 175 20.91 -5.73 12.65
N THR A 176 21.35 -4.57 13.13
CA THR A 176 22.05 -4.39 14.40
C THR A 176 21.06 -4.03 15.50
N ALA A 177 21.47 -4.11 16.77
CA ALA A 177 20.65 -3.64 17.87
C ALA A 177 20.38 -2.12 17.76
N TRP A 178 19.27 -1.66 18.34
CA TRP A 178 18.93 -0.23 18.36
C TRP A 178 19.83 0.54 19.31
N ALA A 179 20.60 1.48 18.76
CA ALA A 179 21.53 2.30 19.53
C ALA A 179 20.82 3.11 20.64
N GLY A 180 19.64 3.67 20.36
CA GLY A 180 18.87 4.39 21.38
C GLY A 180 18.41 3.49 22.54
N LEU A 181 18.01 2.24 22.26
CA LEU A 181 17.62 1.29 23.32
C LEU A 181 18.84 0.83 24.13
N MET A 182 19.97 0.56 23.47
CA MET A 182 21.22 0.23 24.15
C MET A 182 21.70 1.37 25.06
N SER A 183 21.53 2.62 24.62
CA SER A 183 21.92 3.80 25.40
C SER A 183 21.06 3.97 26.65
N LEU A 184 19.75 3.75 26.53
CA LEU A 184 18.80 3.94 27.64
C LEU A 184 18.77 2.75 28.60
N PHE A 185 18.92 1.52 28.08
CA PHE A 185 18.76 0.28 28.83
C PHE A 185 19.91 -0.71 28.59
N PRO A 186 21.18 -0.34 28.86
CA PRO A 186 22.35 -1.17 28.50
C PRO A 186 22.37 -2.55 29.17
N THR A 187 21.69 -2.71 30.31
CA THR A 187 21.60 -3.99 31.03
C THR A 187 20.47 -4.90 30.52
N LEU A 188 19.46 -4.34 29.86
CA LEU A 188 18.29 -5.07 29.34
C LEU A 188 18.35 -5.24 27.82
N TRP A 189 19.04 -4.35 27.12
CA TRP A 189 19.14 -4.32 25.68
C TRP A 189 20.62 -4.21 25.24
N THR A 190 21.25 -5.36 25.06
CA THR A 190 22.62 -5.49 24.54
C THR A 190 22.67 -5.55 23.00
N SER A 191 23.89 -5.55 22.44
CA SER A 191 24.14 -5.72 21.01
C SER A 191 23.59 -7.02 20.40
N ASP A 192 23.27 -8.02 21.22
CA ASP A 192 22.73 -9.30 20.77
C ASP A 192 21.25 -9.21 20.36
N HIS A 193 20.50 -8.25 20.94
CA HIS A 193 19.09 -8.02 20.68
C HIS A 193 18.88 -7.25 19.37
N ARG A 194 18.94 -8.00 18.25
CA ARG A 194 18.98 -7.43 16.89
C ARG A 194 17.63 -7.41 16.18
N VAL A 195 16.74 -8.34 16.52
CA VAL A 195 15.39 -8.48 15.93
C VAL A 195 15.48 -8.53 14.40
N ARG A 196 16.23 -9.51 13.90
CA ARG A 196 16.58 -9.64 12.48
C ARG A 196 15.43 -10.17 11.65
N GLY A 197 15.33 -9.72 10.41
CA GLY A 197 14.37 -10.24 9.44
C GLY A 197 12.93 -9.77 9.67
N ILE A 198 12.72 -8.81 10.57
CA ILE A 198 11.41 -8.26 10.92
C ILE A 198 11.47 -6.74 10.73
N ALA A 199 10.49 -6.17 10.04
CA ALA A 199 10.32 -4.74 9.95
C ALA A 199 9.94 -4.19 11.33
N GLN A 200 10.73 -3.27 11.86
CA GLN A 200 10.64 -2.84 13.25
C GLN A 200 10.79 -1.34 13.39
N SER A 201 10.08 -0.78 14.37
CA SER A 201 10.11 0.64 14.70
C SER A 201 10.57 0.84 16.15
N GLN A 202 11.56 1.70 16.35
CA GLN A 202 11.88 2.24 17.66
C GLN A 202 11.10 3.54 17.85
N LEU A 203 10.38 3.65 18.96
CA LEU A 203 9.75 4.89 19.41
C LEU A 203 10.33 5.30 20.77
N LEU A 204 10.75 6.55 20.86
CA LEU A 204 11.18 7.20 22.10
C LEU A 204 10.26 8.39 22.38
N PHE A 205 9.72 8.43 23.58
CA PHE A 205 8.82 9.47 24.05
C PHE A 205 9.49 10.21 25.19
N TYR A 206 9.75 11.51 25.00
CA TYR A 206 10.41 12.35 25.99
C TYR A 206 9.36 12.99 26.88
N ASN A 207 9.54 12.90 28.21
CA ASN A 207 8.61 13.48 29.17
C ASN A 207 8.85 15.00 29.29
N PRO A 208 7.84 15.86 29.07
CA PRO A 208 7.95 17.31 29.30
C PRO A 208 8.01 17.70 30.78
N GLY A 209 7.67 16.78 31.70
CA GLY A 209 7.54 17.03 33.13
C GLY A 209 6.07 16.97 33.56
N LEU A 210 5.78 16.31 34.69
CA LEU A 210 4.40 16.02 35.13
C LEU A 210 3.57 17.26 35.49
N THR A 211 4.23 18.38 35.75
CA THR A 211 3.59 19.66 36.12
C THR A 211 3.37 20.58 34.93
N GLU A 212 3.90 20.25 33.76
CA GLU A 212 3.75 21.05 32.55
C GLU A 212 2.40 20.76 31.89
N GLU A 213 1.71 21.81 31.43
CA GLU A 213 0.45 21.66 30.68
C GLU A 213 0.62 20.78 29.44
N LYS A 214 1.83 20.79 28.84
CA LYS A 214 2.19 19.96 27.68
C LYS A 214 2.13 18.46 27.97
N TYR A 215 2.30 18.03 29.22
CA TYR A 215 2.16 16.62 29.57
C TYR A 215 0.74 16.12 29.31
N LEU A 216 -0.26 16.93 29.67
CA LEU A 216 -1.67 16.60 29.49
C LEU A 216 -2.03 16.56 28.00
N SER A 217 -1.46 17.42 27.17
CA SER A 217 -1.76 17.40 25.72
C SER A 217 -1.08 16.25 24.96
N LEU A 218 0.10 15.80 25.41
CA LEU A 218 0.81 14.68 24.78
C LEU A 218 0.35 13.30 25.26
N TYR A 219 -0.02 13.16 26.54
CA TYR A 219 -0.26 11.87 27.19
C TYR A 219 -1.63 11.75 27.86
N GLN A 220 -2.65 12.46 27.35
CA GLN A 220 -4.01 12.44 27.92
C GLN A 220 -4.56 11.01 28.14
N ASN A 221 -4.23 10.09 27.24
CA ASN A 221 -4.61 8.67 27.28
C ASN A 221 -3.41 7.72 27.49
N GLY A 222 -2.31 8.23 28.04
CA GLY A 222 -1.04 7.50 28.15
C GLY A 222 -0.18 7.60 26.89
N ALA A 223 0.76 6.67 26.71
CA ALA A 223 1.62 6.66 25.53
C ALA A 223 0.78 6.33 24.28
N PRO A 224 0.85 7.16 23.22
CA PRO A 224 0.01 6.98 22.04
C PRO A 224 0.36 5.69 21.31
N ASN A 225 -0.67 5.04 20.74
CA ASN A 225 -0.48 3.94 19.81
C ASN A 225 0.24 4.43 18.56
N SER A 226 1.03 3.55 17.95
CA SER A 226 1.80 3.88 16.75
C SER A 226 1.32 3.02 15.60
N GLU A 227 1.01 3.62 14.45
CA GLU A 227 0.61 2.91 13.24
C GLU A 227 1.37 3.46 12.04
N ALA A 228 1.63 2.63 11.04
CA ALA A 228 2.24 3.10 9.80
C ALA A 228 1.57 2.46 8.57
N ILE A 229 1.50 3.22 7.47
CA ILE A 229 1.25 2.66 6.15
C ILE A 229 2.58 2.17 5.60
N ILE A 230 2.63 0.88 5.27
CA ILE A 230 3.83 0.18 4.83
C ILE A 230 3.55 -0.46 3.46
N ARG A 231 4.48 -0.25 2.53
CA ARG A 231 4.62 -1.10 1.35
C ARG A 231 5.28 -2.41 1.80
N GLY A 232 4.51 -3.49 1.72
CA GLY A 232 4.84 -4.79 2.30
C GLY A 232 6.00 -5.53 1.62
N SER A 233 5.88 -6.85 1.55
CA SER A 233 6.94 -7.75 1.09
C SER A 233 7.51 -7.39 -0.28
N LEU A 234 8.82 -7.57 -0.43
CA LEU A 234 9.47 -7.65 -1.74
C LEU A 234 9.21 -9.03 -2.37
N ILE A 235 8.82 -9.05 -3.64
CA ILE A 235 8.33 -10.24 -4.32
C ILE A 235 9.10 -10.46 -5.62
N TYR A 236 9.46 -11.72 -5.89
CA TYR A 236 10.12 -12.11 -7.13
C TYR A 236 9.18 -11.96 -8.32
N ASP A 237 9.56 -11.13 -9.30
CA ASP A 237 8.83 -10.96 -10.55
C ASP A 237 9.50 -11.81 -11.66
N PRO A 238 8.83 -12.85 -12.20
CA PRO A 238 9.39 -13.72 -13.22
C PRO A 238 9.66 -13.01 -14.56
N ARG A 239 9.07 -11.83 -14.80
CA ARG A 239 9.26 -11.07 -16.04
C ARG A 239 10.60 -10.36 -16.08
N THR A 240 11.07 -9.89 -14.92
CA THR A 240 12.30 -9.11 -14.78
C THR A 240 13.42 -9.89 -14.10
N GLY A 241 13.08 -10.97 -13.38
CA GLY A 241 14.02 -11.74 -12.56
C GLY A 241 14.44 -11.03 -11.27
N LEU A 242 13.83 -9.89 -10.95
CA LEU A 242 14.14 -9.08 -9.77
C LEU A 242 13.15 -9.34 -8.63
N THR A 243 13.61 -9.16 -7.40
CA THR A 243 12.76 -9.20 -6.20
C THR A 243 12.53 -7.76 -5.74
N VAL A 244 11.35 -7.22 -6.06
CA VAL A 244 10.97 -5.82 -5.80
C VAL A 244 9.54 -5.77 -5.26
N TRP A 245 9.11 -4.63 -4.74
CA TRP A 245 7.71 -4.46 -4.36
C TRP A 245 6.79 -4.59 -5.57
N SER A 246 5.70 -5.31 -5.41
CA SER A 246 4.66 -5.48 -6.44
C SER A 246 3.30 -5.60 -5.79
N ASP A 247 2.29 -4.99 -6.41
CA ASP A 247 0.87 -5.17 -6.09
C ASP A 247 0.15 -6.10 -7.08
N ASN A 248 0.89 -6.73 -8.00
CA ASN A 248 0.36 -7.60 -9.04
C ASN A 248 -0.20 -8.90 -8.44
N SER A 249 -1.47 -9.20 -8.72
CA SER A 249 -2.19 -10.30 -8.09
C SER A 249 -1.59 -11.68 -8.38
N ALA A 250 -1.24 -11.98 -9.64
CA ALA A 250 -0.71 -13.29 -10.03
C ALA A 250 0.64 -13.60 -9.36
N ILE A 251 1.51 -12.58 -9.29
CA ILE A 251 2.83 -12.71 -8.66
C ILE A 251 2.67 -12.85 -7.13
N ILE A 252 1.75 -12.11 -6.52
CA ILE A 252 1.44 -12.23 -5.09
C ILE A 252 0.89 -13.63 -4.76
N CYS A 253 0.00 -14.18 -5.58
CA CYS A 253 -0.50 -15.54 -5.39
C CYS A 253 0.63 -16.58 -5.42
N ALA A 254 1.58 -16.46 -6.36
CA ALA A 254 2.77 -17.31 -6.42
C ALA A 254 3.62 -17.19 -5.13
N HIS A 255 3.81 -15.96 -4.67
CA HIS A 255 4.59 -15.64 -3.48
C HIS A 255 4.00 -16.25 -2.20
N VAL A 256 2.69 -16.14 -2.02
CA VAL A 256 1.97 -16.70 -0.88
C VAL A 256 2.09 -18.23 -0.85
N LEU A 257 1.87 -18.91 -1.99
CA LEU A 257 2.04 -20.37 -2.08
C LEU A 257 3.47 -20.81 -1.72
N ARG A 258 4.48 -20.06 -2.18
CA ARG A 258 5.89 -20.34 -1.92
C ARG A 258 6.34 -20.10 -0.48
N ARG A 259 5.49 -19.54 0.39
CA ARG A 259 5.77 -19.53 1.84
C ARG A 259 5.71 -20.91 2.45
N ASP A 260 5.03 -21.84 1.80
CA ASP A 260 5.09 -23.24 2.16
C ASP A 260 6.29 -23.94 1.48
N PRO A 261 7.21 -24.55 2.26
CA PRO A 261 8.38 -25.26 1.73
C PRO A 261 8.06 -26.37 0.72
N ALA A 262 6.83 -26.90 0.69
CA ALA A 262 6.40 -27.90 -0.28
C ALA A 262 6.34 -27.36 -1.72
N PHE A 263 6.15 -26.04 -1.89
CA PHE A 263 6.05 -25.38 -3.19
C PHE A 263 7.40 -24.74 -3.56
N THR A 264 8.33 -25.57 -3.99
CA THR A 264 9.64 -25.12 -4.48
C THR A 264 9.51 -24.29 -5.77
N PHE A 265 10.56 -23.59 -6.15
CA PHE A 265 10.55 -22.71 -7.32
C PHE A 265 10.21 -23.46 -8.61
N GLU A 266 10.62 -24.72 -8.72
CA GLU A 266 10.45 -25.58 -9.89
C GLU A 266 9.01 -26.11 -10.04
N ARG A 267 8.16 -25.95 -9.03
CA ARG A 267 6.74 -26.37 -9.08
C ARG A 267 5.85 -25.42 -9.89
N PHE A 268 6.38 -24.29 -10.35
CA PHE A 268 5.61 -23.24 -10.99
C PHE A 268 6.00 -23.07 -12.46
N ASN A 269 5.00 -22.87 -13.32
CA ASN A 269 5.25 -22.41 -14.68
C ASN A 269 5.39 -20.89 -14.69
N TRP A 270 6.62 -20.41 -14.48
CA TRP A 270 6.93 -18.98 -14.43
C TRP A 270 6.62 -18.23 -15.73
N THR A 271 6.66 -18.91 -16.88
CA THR A 271 6.30 -18.31 -18.18
C THR A 271 4.81 -18.00 -18.24
N LYS A 272 3.94 -18.93 -17.84
CA LYS A 272 2.50 -18.70 -17.77
C LYS A 272 2.15 -17.69 -16.68
N ILE A 273 2.79 -17.75 -15.52
CA ILE A 273 2.60 -16.74 -14.46
C ILE A 273 3.01 -15.35 -14.94
N ALA A 274 4.10 -15.21 -15.69
CA ALA A 274 4.51 -13.95 -16.30
C ALA A 274 3.48 -13.41 -17.31
N ALA A 275 2.84 -14.28 -18.09
CA ALA A 275 1.75 -13.91 -18.98
C ALA A 275 0.53 -13.40 -18.20
N THR A 276 0.11 -14.11 -17.15
CA THR A 276 -1.00 -13.69 -16.27
C THR A 276 -0.66 -12.39 -15.54
N ALA A 277 0.59 -12.20 -15.12
CA ALA A 277 1.06 -10.96 -14.51
C ALA A 277 0.96 -9.77 -15.49
N ASN A 278 1.32 -9.96 -16.76
CA ASN A 278 1.11 -8.94 -17.80
C ASN A 278 -0.37 -8.62 -17.98
N ALA A 279 -1.25 -9.62 -17.99
CA ALA A 279 -2.69 -9.42 -18.06
C ALA A 279 -3.26 -8.68 -16.84
N ALA A 280 -2.71 -8.92 -15.64
CA ALA A 280 -3.09 -8.25 -14.40
C ALA A 280 -2.71 -6.75 -14.39
N ASP A 281 -1.60 -6.37 -15.03
CA ASP A 281 -1.12 -4.99 -15.11
C ASP A 281 -1.75 -4.18 -16.27
N VAL A 282 -2.59 -4.80 -17.13
CA VAL A 282 -3.34 -4.07 -18.18
C VAL A 282 -4.22 -3.00 -17.56
N LEU A 283 -4.17 -1.78 -18.10
CA LEU A 283 -5.05 -0.70 -17.67
C LEU A 283 -6.48 -0.93 -18.17
N VAL A 284 -7.42 -1.00 -17.24
CA VAL A 284 -8.87 -1.09 -17.50
C VAL A 284 -9.52 0.26 -17.20
N ALA A 285 -10.55 0.60 -17.97
CA ALA A 285 -11.35 1.79 -17.73
C ALA A 285 -12.19 1.62 -16.44
N THR A 286 -12.23 2.67 -15.63
CA THR A 286 -13.09 2.80 -14.46
C THR A 286 -14.00 4.00 -14.64
N ARG A 287 -14.92 4.22 -13.70
CA ARG A 287 -15.82 5.37 -13.73
C ARG A 287 -15.08 6.72 -13.73
N THR A 288 -13.90 6.78 -13.11
CA THR A 288 -13.12 8.02 -12.88
C THR A 288 -11.79 8.08 -13.64
N GLY A 289 -11.44 7.05 -14.42
CA GLY A 289 -10.17 7.01 -15.15
C GLY A 289 -9.79 5.60 -15.59
N THR A 290 -8.57 5.19 -15.26
CA THR A 290 -8.06 3.84 -15.55
C THR A 290 -7.27 3.30 -14.36
N GLU A 291 -7.33 1.99 -14.12
CA GLU A 291 -6.50 1.31 -13.13
C GLU A 291 -5.94 0.00 -13.68
N LYS A 292 -4.94 -0.61 -13.01
CA LYS A 292 -4.51 -1.98 -13.32
C LYS A 292 -5.67 -2.97 -13.12
N ARG A 293 -5.79 -3.95 -14.01
CA ARG A 293 -6.89 -4.94 -14.04
C ARG A 293 -7.08 -5.65 -12.70
N SER A 294 -6.00 -6.13 -12.07
CA SER A 294 -6.06 -6.92 -10.83
C SER A 294 -4.87 -6.66 -9.91
N ARG A 295 -5.16 -6.28 -8.66
CA ARG A 295 -4.20 -5.98 -7.60
C ARG A 295 -4.58 -6.69 -6.30
N LEU A 296 -3.60 -6.96 -5.43
CA LEU A 296 -3.83 -7.57 -4.10
C LEU A 296 -3.06 -6.83 -3.00
N TRP A 297 -3.77 -6.33 -2.00
CA TRP A 297 -3.19 -5.72 -0.79
C TRP A 297 -3.78 -6.36 0.46
N GLY A 298 -3.01 -6.50 1.53
CA GLY A 298 -3.54 -6.96 2.81
C GLY A 298 -2.53 -7.77 3.61
N MET A 299 -3.00 -8.34 4.72
CA MET A 299 -2.16 -9.01 5.71
C MET A 299 -2.69 -10.39 6.05
N TRP A 300 -1.79 -11.34 6.28
CA TRP A 300 -2.13 -12.69 6.70
C TRP A 300 -1.10 -13.23 7.69
N ALA A 301 -1.51 -14.19 8.51
CA ALA A 301 -0.64 -14.86 9.47
C ALA A 301 -0.19 -16.22 8.91
N TRP A 302 1.07 -16.58 9.06
CA TRP A 302 1.61 -17.83 8.53
C TRP A 302 1.00 -19.10 9.16
N GLU A 303 0.44 -18.97 10.37
CA GLU A 303 -0.25 -20.06 11.08
C GLU A 303 -1.71 -20.25 10.63
N SER A 304 -2.23 -19.35 9.79
CA SER A 304 -3.57 -19.49 9.25
C SER A 304 -3.71 -20.71 8.34
N GLU A 305 -4.94 -21.19 8.19
CA GLU A 305 -5.24 -22.30 7.29
C GLU A 305 -4.88 -21.92 5.85
N ARG A 306 -3.86 -22.60 5.30
CA ARG A 306 -3.20 -22.21 4.05
C ARG A 306 -4.14 -22.29 2.85
N GLY A 307 -4.96 -23.35 2.79
CA GLY A 307 -5.91 -23.55 1.68
C GLY A 307 -6.96 -22.44 1.62
N GLU A 308 -7.55 -22.11 2.77
CA GLU A 308 -8.56 -21.06 2.85
C GLU A 308 -7.96 -19.66 2.62
N THR A 309 -6.77 -19.39 3.16
CA THR A 309 -6.05 -18.14 2.92
C THR A 309 -5.74 -17.95 1.44
N MET A 310 -5.26 -19.01 0.77
CA MET A 310 -5.01 -18.97 -0.66
C MET A 310 -6.30 -18.76 -1.46
N GLN A 311 -7.40 -19.42 -1.08
CA GLN A 311 -8.69 -19.21 -1.73
C GLN A 311 -9.15 -17.76 -1.59
N GLN A 312 -8.95 -17.11 -0.44
CA GLN A 312 -9.26 -15.69 -0.26
C GLN A 312 -8.42 -14.77 -1.15
N PHE A 313 -7.13 -15.09 -1.37
CA PHE A 313 -6.29 -14.37 -2.33
C PHE A 313 -6.79 -14.54 -3.77
N LEU A 314 -7.09 -15.77 -4.18
CA LEU A 314 -7.62 -16.08 -5.51
C LEU A 314 -8.97 -15.39 -5.76
N ASP A 315 -9.88 -15.47 -4.79
CA ASP A 315 -11.19 -14.84 -4.84
C ASP A 315 -11.09 -13.31 -4.92
N SER A 316 -10.17 -12.70 -4.15
CA SER A 316 -9.90 -11.25 -4.19
C SER A 316 -9.23 -10.80 -5.49
N ALA A 317 -8.49 -11.69 -6.16
CA ALA A 317 -7.83 -11.42 -7.43
C ALA A 317 -8.72 -11.67 -8.65
N GLY A 318 -9.75 -12.52 -8.52
CA GLY A 318 -10.49 -13.08 -9.65
C GLY A 318 -9.68 -14.13 -10.44
N LEU A 319 -8.79 -14.85 -9.75
CA LEU A 319 -7.90 -15.86 -10.32
C LEU A 319 -8.32 -17.28 -9.90
N GLU A 320 -7.90 -18.28 -10.66
CA GLU A 320 -7.94 -19.68 -10.26
C GLU A 320 -6.59 -20.37 -10.48
N ILE A 321 -6.32 -21.42 -9.70
CA ILE A 321 -5.12 -22.24 -9.84
C ILE A 321 -5.33 -23.28 -10.94
N ARG A 322 -4.33 -23.42 -11.81
CA ARG A 322 -4.28 -24.40 -12.88
C ARG A 322 -2.95 -25.16 -12.85
N LEU A 323 -2.98 -26.37 -13.42
CA LEU A 323 -1.79 -27.17 -13.69
C LEU A 323 -1.60 -27.23 -15.21
N ASP A 324 -0.36 -27.12 -15.67
CA ASP A 324 -0.04 -27.36 -17.07
C ASP A 324 0.17 -28.86 -17.36
N GLU A 325 0.51 -29.18 -18.61
CA GLU A 325 0.75 -30.55 -19.08
C GLU A 325 1.89 -31.26 -18.31
N ASP A 326 2.84 -30.50 -17.77
CA ASP A 326 3.95 -30.99 -16.96
C ASP A 326 3.61 -31.05 -15.46
N GLY A 327 2.38 -30.70 -15.07
CA GLY A 327 1.91 -30.64 -13.68
C GLY A 327 2.43 -29.43 -12.90
N LEU A 328 2.91 -28.39 -13.58
CA LEU A 328 3.39 -27.15 -12.99
C LEU A 328 2.25 -26.16 -12.75
N ILE A 329 2.32 -25.47 -11.63
CA ILE A 329 1.28 -24.56 -11.15
C ILE A 329 1.38 -23.22 -11.90
N TYR A 330 0.23 -22.73 -12.36
CA TYR A 330 0.06 -21.35 -12.84
C TYR A 330 -1.32 -20.83 -12.42
N PHE A 331 -1.56 -19.54 -12.69
CA PHE A 331 -2.83 -18.88 -12.38
C PHE A 331 -3.48 -18.38 -13.65
N GLU A 332 -4.80 -18.46 -13.71
CA GLU A 332 -5.61 -17.99 -14.83
C GLU A 332 -6.71 -17.07 -14.33
N PHE A 333 -7.06 -16.04 -15.11
CA PHE A 333 -8.18 -15.19 -14.79
C PHE A 333 -9.49 -15.92 -15.07
N ILE A 334 -10.39 -15.86 -14.10
CA ILE A 334 -11.78 -16.15 -14.36
C ILE A 334 -12.28 -14.94 -15.16
N ASP A 335 -12.85 -15.15 -16.35
CA ASP A 335 -13.32 -14.07 -17.22
C ASP A 335 -14.83 -14.13 -17.50
N ASP A 336 -15.44 -12.98 -17.79
CA ASP A 336 -16.88 -12.93 -18.09
C ASP A 336 -17.19 -13.73 -19.36
N VAL A 337 -16.28 -13.68 -20.33
CA VAL A 337 -16.31 -14.48 -21.55
C VAL A 337 -15.26 -15.58 -21.44
N ILE A 338 -15.69 -16.82 -21.57
CA ILE A 338 -14.82 -18.00 -21.54
C ILE A 338 -14.57 -18.55 -22.94
N GLU A 339 -13.37 -19.08 -23.14
CA GLU A 339 -13.00 -19.89 -24.29
C GLU A 339 -13.13 -21.37 -23.91
N PRO A 340 -13.95 -22.15 -24.63
CA PRO A 340 -14.05 -23.60 -24.42
C PRO A 340 -12.71 -24.30 -24.66
N GLU A 341 -12.38 -25.27 -23.82
CA GLU A 341 -11.18 -26.10 -23.98
C GLU A 341 -11.49 -27.43 -24.68
N ILE A 342 -12.75 -27.84 -24.64
CA ILE A 342 -13.27 -29.07 -25.22
C ILE A 342 -14.72 -28.86 -25.67
N GLU A 343 -15.14 -29.64 -26.66
CA GLU A 343 -16.49 -29.65 -27.21
C GLU A 343 -17.11 -31.04 -27.00
N PHE A 344 -18.39 -31.09 -26.63
CA PHE A 344 -19.16 -32.32 -26.53
C PHE A 344 -20.38 -32.26 -27.45
N ASP A 345 -20.42 -33.18 -28.41
CA ASP A 345 -21.55 -33.34 -29.32
C ASP A 345 -22.61 -34.27 -28.70
N PRO A 346 -23.86 -34.30 -29.20
CA PRO A 346 -24.91 -35.17 -28.68
C PRO A 346 -24.57 -36.67 -28.76
N ARG A 347 -23.66 -37.06 -29.66
CA ARG A 347 -23.14 -38.44 -29.79
C ARG A 347 -22.23 -38.87 -28.64
N ASP A 348 -21.63 -37.92 -27.94
CA ASP A 348 -20.70 -38.18 -26.84
C ASP A 348 -21.45 -38.37 -25.52
N ILE A 349 -22.70 -37.88 -25.46
CA ILE A 349 -23.55 -37.82 -24.27
C ILE A 349 -24.58 -38.95 -24.30
N TYR A 350 -24.56 -39.78 -23.26
CA TYR A 350 -25.50 -40.88 -23.04
C TYR A 350 -26.73 -40.44 -22.24
N ASP A 351 -26.51 -39.64 -21.19
CA ASP A 351 -27.57 -39.06 -20.35
C ASP A 351 -27.24 -37.59 -20.10
N TYR A 352 -28.26 -36.75 -20.15
CA TYR A 352 -28.12 -35.32 -19.92
C TYR A 352 -29.21 -34.87 -18.97
N SER A 353 -28.81 -34.34 -17.81
CA SER A 353 -29.76 -33.76 -16.87
C SER A 353 -29.41 -32.31 -16.63
N TRP A 354 -30.32 -31.43 -17.00
CA TRP A 354 -30.25 -30.01 -16.75
C TRP A 354 -31.26 -29.62 -15.68
N GLN A 355 -30.82 -28.77 -14.74
CA GLN A 355 -31.65 -28.16 -13.74
C GLN A 355 -31.47 -26.65 -13.86
N SER A 356 -32.58 -25.93 -14.00
CA SER A 356 -32.53 -24.47 -13.87
C SER A 356 -31.94 -24.11 -12.51
N GLY A 357 -31.21 -22.99 -12.44
CA GLY A 357 -30.47 -22.54 -11.27
C GLY A 357 -31.33 -22.50 -10.02
N PRO A 358 -30.74 -22.21 -8.84
CA PRO A 358 -31.39 -22.38 -7.54
C PRO A 358 -32.85 -21.92 -7.53
N GLU A 359 -33.73 -22.68 -6.87
CA GLU A 359 -35.15 -22.35 -6.83
C GLU A 359 -35.35 -20.89 -6.43
N ALA A 360 -36.36 -20.21 -6.99
CA ALA A 360 -36.57 -18.78 -6.78
C ALA A 360 -36.66 -18.37 -5.30
N VAL A 361 -37.02 -19.31 -4.41
CA VAL A 361 -37.08 -19.10 -2.95
C VAL A 361 -35.69 -19.04 -2.30
N GLU A 362 -34.68 -19.67 -2.88
CA GLU A 362 -33.31 -19.74 -2.37
C GLU A 362 -32.30 -18.96 -3.21
N ARG A 363 -32.70 -18.56 -4.43
CA ARG A 363 -31.87 -17.80 -5.36
C ARG A 363 -31.50 -16.42 -4.79
N PRO A 364 -30.21 -16.06 -4.73
CA PRO A 364 -29.80 -14.73 -4.29
C PRO A 364 -30.24 -13.66 -5.29
N ASN A 365 -30.87 -12.57 -4.82
CA ASN A 365 -31.41 -11.48 -5.63
C ASN A 365 -30.82 -10.09 -5.30
N ILE A 366 -30.02 -9.98 -4.24
CA ILE A 366 -29.30 -8.76 -3.86
C ILE A 366 -27.82 -9.09 -3.63
N CYS A 367 -26.91 -8.42 -4.35
CA CYS A 367 -25.47 -8.57 -4.22
C CYS A 367 -24.89 -7.55 -3.25
N ARG A 368 -24.09 -8.01 -2.28
CA ARG A 368 -23.33 -7.18 -1.35
C ARG A 368 -21.87 -7.59 -1.39
N VAL A 369 -20.98 -6.61 -1.47
CA VAL A 369 -19.54 -6.87 -1.53
C VAL A 369 -18.80 -6.02 -0.50
N LYS A 370 -17.89 -6.67 0.23
CA LYS A 370 -16.90 -6.00 1.07
C LYS A 370 -15.53 -6.14 0.45
N TYR A 371 -14.75 -5.08 0.46
CA TYR A 371 -13.39 -5.07 -0.06
C TYR A 371 -12.45 -4.31 0.88
N TYR A 372 -11.14 -4.51 0.69
CA TYR A 372 -10.11 -3.83 1.45
C TYR A 372 -10.01 -2.38 0.95
N SER A 373 -10.65 -1.44 1.64
CA SER A 373 -10.83 -0.06 1.18
C SER A 373 -9.74 0.87 1.72
N PRO A 374 -8.89 1.45 0.84
CA PRO A 374 -7.99 2.53 1.22
C PRO A 374 -8.75 3.80 1.61
N GLU A 375 -9.91 4.05 1.00
CA GLU A 375 -10.76 5.22 1.27
C GLU A 375 -11.32 5.21 2.70
N ARG A 376 -11.51 4.01 3.27
CA ARG A 376 -11.95 3.81 4.65
C ARG A 376 -10.79 3.47 5.58
N ASN A 377 -9.64 4.13 5.39
CA ASN A 377 -8.43 3.96 6.21
C ASN A 377 -7.89 2.52 6.22
N TYR A 378 -7.88 1.84 5.08
CA TYR A 378 -7.38 0.46 4.94
C TYR A 378 -8.19 -0.53 5.79
N GLU A 379 -9.52 -0.40 5.79
CA GLU A 379 -10.46 -1.31 6.46
C GLU A 379 -11.27 -2.14 5.47
N LEU A 380 -11.80 -3.26 5.94
CA LEU A 380 -12.78 -4.02 5.18
C LEU A 380 -14.12 -3.26 5.24
N SER A 381 -14.57 -2.73 4.11
CA SER A 381 -15.77 -1.89 4.05
C SER A 381 -16.77 -2.38 3.01
N ASP A 382 -18.05 -2.18 3.30
CA ASP A 382 -19.16 -2.46 2.40
C ASP A 382 -19.18 -1.45 1.25
N LEU A 383 -19.31 -1.95 0.03
CA LEU A 383 -19.56 -1.14 -1.14
C LEU A 383 -21.07 -1.02 -1.39
N THR A 384 -21.58 0.20 -1.44
CA THR A 384 -23.00 0.45 -1.72
C THR A 384 -23.29 0.25 -3.21
N LEU A 385 -24.00 -0.84 -3.54
CA LEU A 385 -24.40 -1.17 -4.91
C LEU A 385 -25.89 -0.98 -5.17
N GLU A 386 -26.70 -1.23 -4.14
CA GLU A 386 -28.16 -1.21 -4.24
C GLU A 386 -28.68 0.19 -4.64
N GLY A 387 -29.55 0.23 -5.65
CA GLY A 387 -30.12 1.46 -6.18
C GLY A 387 -29.16 2.32 -7.02
N ILE A 388 -27.89 1.89 -7.18
CA ILE A 388 -26.88 2.60 -7.97
C ILE A 388 -26.60 1.85 -9.27
N VAL A 389 -26.39 0.53 -9.20
CA VAL A 389 -26.11 -0.32 -10.37
C VAL A 389 -27.21 -1.36 -10.57
N ALA A 390 -27.69 -1.50 -11.80
CA ALA A 390 -28.85 -2.33 -12.11
C ALA A 390 -28.60 -3.85 -11.94
N TRP A 391 -27.35 -4.30 -12.12
CA TRP A 391 -27.04 -5.73 -12.03
C TRP A 391 -27.00 -6.26 -10.58
N ALA A 392 -26.88 -5.40 -9.57
CA ALA A 392 -26.69 -5.81 -8.18
C ALA A 392 -28.00 -6.13 -7.45
N LYS A 393 -29.15 -5.80 -8.03
CA LYS A 393 -30.48 -6.08 -7.47
C LYS A 393 -31.46 -6.45 -8.57
N ILE A 394 -32.28 -7.46 -8.31
CA ILE A 394 -33.29 -7.95 -9.25
C ILE A 394 -34.67 -7.67 -8.64
N ASP A 395 -35.20 -6.49 -8.96
CA ASP A 395 -36.37 -5.90 -8.29
C ASP A 395 -37.63 -6.79 -8.38
N ASP A 396 -37.86 -7.43 -9.53
CA ASP A 396 -39.00 -8.31 -9.75
C ASP A 396 -38.99 -9.57 -8.87
N GLU A 397 -37.80 -10.14 -8.63
CA GLU A 397 -37.63 -11.25 -7.71
C GLU A 397 -37.73 -10.81 -6.24
N VAL A 398 -37.22 -9.64 -5.91
CA VAL A 398 -37.33 -9.06 -4.56
C VAL A 398 -38.79 -8.81 -4.20
N ASP A 399 -39.56 -8.18 -5.10
CA ASP A 399 -40.98 -7.89 -4.89
C ASP A 399 -41.83 -9.18 -4.70
N ARG A 400 -41.42 -10.27 -5.34
CA ARG A 400 -42.17 -11.53 -5.34
C ARG A 400 -41.76 -12.52 -4.25
N TYR A 401 -40.48 -12.61 -3.93
CA TYR A 401 -39.90 -13.64 -3.06
C TYR A 401 -39.21 -13.08 -1.81
N GLY A 402 -39.10 -11.76 -1.70
CA GLY A 402 -38.41 -11.07 -0.61
C GLY A 402 -36.89 -11.06 -0.77
N ASP A 403 -36.20 -10.42 0.17
CA ASP A 403 -34.76 -10.19 0.10
C ASP A 403 -33.94 -11.49 0.29
N LYS A 404 -32.99 -11.73 -0.62
CA LYS A 404 -32.05 -12.86 -0.60
C LYS A 404 -30.65 -12.35 -0.93
N PHE A 405 -29.79 -12.33 0.08
CA PHE A 405 -28.46 -11.72 -0.03
C PHE A 405 -27.41 -12.71 -0.54
N PHE A 406 -26.60 -12.22 -1.48
CA PHE A 406 -25.31 -12.79 -1.84
C PHE A 406 -24.22 -11.90 -1.25
N ASP A 407 -23.61 -12.35 -0.16
CA ASP A 407 -22.53 -11.63 0.51
C ASP A 407 -21.16 -12.15 0.04
N LEU A 408 -20.34 -11.25 -0.48
CA LEU A 408 -18.97 -11.55 -0.93
C LEU A 408 -17.97 -10.71 -0.14
N GLU A 409 -17.02 -11.35 0.53
CA GLU A 409 -15.93 -10.66 1.22
C GLU A 409 -14.61 -10.88 0.48
N LEU A 410 -13.98 -9.78 0.07
CA LEU A 410 -12.71 -9.76 -0.68
C LEU A 410 -11.62 -9.06 0.17
N PRO A 411 -11.08 -9.74 1.20
CA PRO A 411 -10.21 -9.11 2.19
C PRO A 411 -8.86 -8.64 1.63
N PHE A 412 -8.50 -9.06 0.41
CA PHE A 412 -7.25 -8.66 -0.23
C PHE A 412 -7.43 -7.77 -1.46
N CYS A 413 -8.66 -7.37 -1.80
CA CYS A 413 -8.96 -6.57 -2.99
C CYS A 413 -8.92 -5.08 -2.66
N PRO A 414 -7.95 -4.29 -3.17
CA PRO A 414 -7.77 -2.89 -2.78
C PRO A 414 -8.63 -1.88 -3.57
N SER A 415 -9.41 -2.33 -4.55
CA SER A 415 -10.14 -1.46 -5.48
C SER A 415 -11.63 -1.79 -5.53
N ALA A 416 -12.45 -0.74 -5.47
CA ALA A 416 -13.90 -0.85 -5.64
C ALA A 416 -14.29 -1.34 -7.04
N SER A 417 -13.60 -0.89 -8.09
CA SER A 417 -13.91 -1.26 -9.48
C SER A 417 -13.50 -2.72 -9.77
N GLN A 418 -12.40 -3.21 -9.20
CA GLN A 418 -12.03 -4.63 -9.23
C GLN A 418 -13.06 -5.49 -8.46
N ALA A 419 -13.44 -5.08 -7.25
CA ALA A 419 -14.40 -5.79 -6.42
C ALA A 419 -15.75 -5.96 -7.12
N GLN A 420 -16.24 -4.92 -7.81
CA GLN A 420 -17.52 -4.98 -8.54
C GLN A 420 -17.49 -5.93 -9.74
N ARG A 421 -16.41 -5.94 -10.51
CA ARG A 421 -16.25 -6.89 -11.64
C ARG A 421 -16.29 -8.34 -11.15
N ILE A 422 -15.59 -8.64 -10.06
CA ILE A 422 -15.61 -9.97 -9.43
C ILE A 422 -17.00 -10.29 -8.87
N ALA A 423 -17.61 -9.34 -8.16
CA ALA A 423 -18.93 -9.52 -7.55
C ALA A 423 -20.02 -9.77 -8.59
N ARG A 424 -20.06 -9.01 -9.69
CA ARG A 424 -21.01 -9.20 -10.79
C ARG A 424 -20.95 -10.60 -11.35
N ARG A 425 -19.74 -11.10 -11.61
CA ARG A 425 -19.54 -12.45 -12.13
C ARG A 425 -19.96 -13.52 -11.12
N LYS A 426 -19.51 -13.41 -9.87
CA LYS A 426 -19.85 -14.39 -8.83
C LYS A 426 -21.35 -14.41 -8.53
N PHE A 427 -22.00 -13.25 -8.54
CA PHE A 427 -23.44 -13.13 -8.38
C PHE A 427 -24.20 -13.81 -9.52
N ALA A 428 -23.75 -13.65 -10.78
CA ALA A 428 -24.35 -14.33 -11.91
C ALA A 428 -24.13 -15.86 -11.86
N ILE A 429 -22.93 -16.32 -11.49
CA ILE A 429 -22.63 -17.75 -11.31
C ILE A 429 -23.46 -18.36 -10.16
N ALA A 430 -23.70 -17.61 -9.09
CA ALA A 430 -24.57 -18.03 -7.98
C ALA A 430 -26.01 -18.32 -8.41
N ARG A 431 -26.44 -17.73 -9.54
CA ARG A 431 -27.78 -17.83 -10.10
C ARG A 431 -27.84 -18.75 -11.33
N ALA A 432 -26.70 -19.24 -11.80
CA ALA A 432 -26.61 -20.00 -13.03
C ALA A 432 -27.25 -21.40 -12.92
N ASP A 433 -27.69 -21.91 -14.07
CA ASP A 433 -28.20 -23.26 -14.20
C ASP A 433 -27.09 -24.30 -13.99
N ARG A 434 -27.46 -25.48 -13.53
CA ARG A 434 -26.53 -26.57 -13.23
C ARG A 434 -27.04 -27.87 -13.79
N GLY A 435 -26.13 -28.78 -14.10
CA GLY A 435 -26.50 -30.08 -14.62
C GLY A 435 -25.44 -31.13 -14.40
N ARG A 436 -25.71 -32.31 -14.93
CA ARG A 436 -24.72 -33.36 -15.13
C ARG A 436 -24.94 -33.96 -16.50
N MET A 437 -23.85 -34.24 -17.19
CA MET A 437 -23.85 -35.06 -18.39
C MET A 437 -23.12 -36.36 -18.09
N VAL A 438 -23.65 -37.48 -18.56
CA VAL A 438 -22.97 -38.76 -18.55
C VAL A 438 -22.53 -39.02 -19.97
N THR A 439 -21.22 -39.03 -20.19
CA THR A 439 -20.62 -39.31 -21.49
C THR A 439 -20.14 -40.76 -21.56
N ASN A 440 -19.81 -41.20 -22.76
CA ASN A 440 -18.96 -42.37 -22.94
C ASN A 440 -17.52 -42.06 -22.43
N MET A 441 -16.57 -42.98 -22.67
CA MET A 441 -15.15 -42.80 -22.29
C MET A 441 -14.45 -41.57 -22.89
N VAL A 442 -15.04 -40.87 -23.86
CA VAL A 442 -14.56 -39.56 -24.36
C VAL A 442 -14.52 -38.51 -23.25
N GLY A 443 -15.40 -38.60 -22.24
CA GLY A 443 -15.39 -37.70 -21.08
C GLY A 443 -14.07 -37.71 -20.29
N LEU A 444 -13.24 -38.75 -20.43
CA LEU A 444 -11.89 -38.75 -19.86
C LEU A 444 -11.01 -37.63 -20.42
N ALA A 445 -11.31 -37.12 -21.63
CA ALA A 445 -10.59 -35.99 -22.22
C ALA A 445 -10.86 -34.67 -21.48
N ALA A 446 -11.93 -34.56 -20.69
CA ALA A 446 -12.19 -33.38 -19.86
C ALA A 446 -11.31 -33.31 -18.60
N TRP A 447 -10.48 -34.32 -18.31
CA TRP A 447 -9.63 -34.30 -17.13
C TRP A 447 -8.61 -33.17 -17.19
N GLY A 448 -8.59 -32.32 -16.15
CA GLY A 448 -7.71 -31.16 -16.08
C GLY A 448 -8.23 -29.93 -16.82
N LEU A 449 -9.33 -30.07 -17.58
CA LEU A 449 -10.02 -28.96 -18.24
C LEU A 449 -11.16 -28.44 -17.34
N LEU A 450 -11.51 -27.17 -17.50
CA LEU A 450 -12.54 -26.47 -16.72
C LEU A 450 -13.70 -25.98 -17.60
N TYR A 451 -13.46 -25.64 -18.86
CA TYR A 451 -14.47 -25.03 -19.71
C TYR A 451 -14.76 -25.89 -20.93
N ALA A 452 -16.04 -26.06 -21.25
CA ALA A 452 -16.50 -26.80 -22.42
C ALA A 452 -17.64 -26.10 -23.15
N GLU A 453 -17.80 -26.41 -24.43
CA GLU A 453 -19.02 -26.12 -25.18
C GLU A 453 -19.78 -27.44 -25.36
N VAL A 454 -21.04 -27.45 -24.99
CA VAL A 454 -21.90 -28.64 -25.02
C VAL A 454 -23.09 -28.35 -25.92
N GLU A 455 -23.31 -29.21 -26.91
CA GLU A 455 -24.55 -29.18 -27.70
C GLU A 455 -25.63 -29.98 -26.96
N GLU A 456 -26.73 -29.32 -26.58
CA GLU A 456 -27.82 -29.97 -25.85
C GLU A 456 -28.52 -31.03 -26.72
N PRO A 457 -28.63 -32.31 -26.29
CA PRO A 457 -29.11 -33.40 -27.15
C PRO A 457 -30.54 -33.24 -27.68
N ASP A 458 -31.40 -32.52 -26.95
CA ASP A 458 -32.83 -32.37 -27.28
C ASP A 458 -33.13 -31.08 -28.05
N LEU A 459 -32.45 -29.98 -27.73
CA LEU A 459 -32.68 -28.66 -28.33
C LEU A 459 -31.68 -28.31 -29.44
N GLY A 460 -30.48 -28.89 -29.42
CA GLY A 460 -29.37 -28.53 -30.33
C GLY A 460 -28.73 -27.18 -30.00
N ASP A 461 -29.01 -26.61 -28.83
CA ASP A 461 -28.44 -25.34 -28.39
C ASP A 461 -27.00 -25.54 -27.90
N LEU A 462 -26.10 -24.66 -28.34
CA LEU A 462 -24.70 -24.64 -27.89
C LEU A 462 -24.60 -23.84 -26.60
N ILE A 463 -24.25 -24.52 -25.51
CA ILE A 463 -24.08 -23.90 -24.20
C ILE A 463 -22.62 -23.98 -23.76
N LYS A 464 -22.09 -22.85 -23.28
CA LYS A 464 -20.78 -22.81 -22.63
C LYS A 464 -20.94 -23.16 -21.16
N VAL A 465 -20.17 -24.12 -20.68
CA VAL A 465 -20.26 -24.63 -19.32
C VAL A 465 -18.91 -24.62 -18.64
N ARG A 466 -18.94 -24.49 -17.31
CA ARG A 466 -17.83 -24.81 -16.43
C ARG A 466 -18.04 -26.22 -15.87
N MET A 467 -17.10 -27.11 -16.11
CA MET A 467 -17.10 -28.49 -15.65
C MET A 467 -16.54 -28.62 -14.24
N ASP A 468 -17.16 -29.49 -13.45
CA ASP A 468 -16.59 -30.06 -12.23
C ASP A 468 -15.78 -31.33 -12.58
N PRO A 469 -15.02 -31.92 -11.63
CA PRO A 469 -14.15 -33.04 -11.93
C PRO A 469 -14.93 -34.23 -12.49
N PRO A 470 -14.49 -34.81 -13.62
CA PRO A 470 -15.10 -36.01 -14.15
C PRO A 470 -15.07 -37.15 -13.12
N ARG A 471 -16.20 -37.85 -12.97
CA ARG A 471 -16.38 -39.02 -12.11
C ARG A 471 -16.50 -40.25 -12.98
N ILE A 472 -15.62 -41.22 -12.77
CA ILE A 472 -15.51 -42.38 -13.65
C ILE A 472 -16.23 -43.56 -13.05
N ASP A 473 -17.02 -44.23 -13.90
CA ASP A 473 -17.59 -45.55 -13.65
C ASP A 473 -16.96 -46.55 -14.60
N ASP A 474 -15.91 -47.25 -14.12
CA ASP A 474 -15.16 -48.25 -14.88
C ASP A 474 -15.99 -49.49 -15.21
N GLU A 475 -17.01 -49.82 -14.40
CA GLU A 475 -17.85 -51.00 -14.61
C GLU A 475 -18.81 -50.80 -15.78
N ASN A 476 -19.37 -49.59 -15.89
CA ASN A 476 -20.33 -49.24 -16.94
C ASN A 476 -19.69 -48.57 -18.17
N GLY A 477 -18.40 -48.23 -18.11
CA GLY A 477 -17.71 -47.63 -19.25
C GLY A 477 -18.10 -46.16 -19.49
N SER A 478 -18.52 -45.44 -18.45
CA SER A 478 -19.12 -44.11 -18.55
C SER A 478 -18.43 -43.08 -17.64
N VAL A 479 -18.54 -41.81 -18.00
CA VAL A 479 -17.98 -40.69 -17.23
C VAL A 479 -19.07 -39.68 -16.94
N GLU A 480 -19.35 -39.43 -15.66
CA GLU A 480 -20.27 -38.39 -15.21
C GLU A 480 -19.49 -37.07 -15.01
N ILE A 481 -19.94 -36.01 -15.68
CA ILE A 481 -19.37 -34.67 -15.59
C ILE A 481 -20.46 -33.71 -15.11
N PRO A 482 -20.46 -33.32 -13.82
CA PRO A 482 -21.29 -32.23 -13.35
C PRO A 482 -20.81 -30.91 -13.97
N PHE A 483 -21.74 -30.00 -14.25
CA PHE A 483 -21.41 -28.71 -14.87
C PHE A 483 -22.30 -27.58 -14.36
N THR A 484 -21.78 -26.35 -14.47
CA THR A 484 -22.52 -25.10 -14.27
C THR A 484 -22.54 -24.34 -15.59
N VAL A 485 -23.71 -23.91 -16.04
CA VAL A 485 -23.82 -23.10 -17.26
C VAL A 485 -23.13 -21.76 -17.02
N TRP A 486 -22.25 -21.35 -17.93
CA TRP A 486 -21.54 -20.10 -17.77
C TRP A 486 -22.48 -18.93 -18.10
N PRO A 487 -22.68 -17.98 -17.18
CA PRO A 487 -23.63 -16.89 -17.41
C PRO A 487 -23.14 -15.98 -18.54
N THR A 488 -24.04 -15.65 -19.46
CA THR A 488 -23.76 -14.65 -20.49
C THR A 488 -23.93 -13.25 -19.90
N LEU A 489 -22.83 -12.51 -19.77
CA LEU A 489 -22.82 -11.15 -19.25
C LEU A 489 -22.60 -10.13 -20.37
N THR A 490 -23.30 -9.00 -20.29
CA THR A 490 -22.99 -7.85 -21.16
C THR A 490 -21.59 -7.32 -20.85
N THR A 491 -20.90 -6.83 -21.88
CA THR A 491 -19.59 -6.19 -21.74
C THR A 491 -19.64 -5.11 -20.66
N TRP A 492 -18.68 -5.16 -19.74
CA TRP A 492 -18.57 -4.20 -18.64
C TRP A 492 -18.52 -2.76 -19.14
N ASN A 493 -19.48 -1.94 -18.72
CA ASN A 493 -19.52 -0.51 -18.99
C ASN A 493 -19.33 0.28 -17.68
N PRO A 494 -18.17 0.91 -17.43
CA PRO A 494 -17.90 1.64 -16.19
C PRO A 494 -18.89 2.77 -15.88
N ALA A 495 -19.58 3.34 -16.88
CA ALA A 495 -20.54 4.42 -16.65
C ALA A 495 -21.84 3.92 -15.99
N THR A 496 -22.26 2.69 -16.28
CA THR A 496 -23.55 2.12 -15.87
C THR A 496 -23.41 0.97 -14.87
N ASP A 497 -22.32 0.22 -14.95
CA ASP A 497 -22.13 -1.01 -14.18
C ASP A 497 -21.27 -0.80 -12.93
N GLU A 498 -20.68 0.38 -12.77
CA GLU A 498 -19.76 0.70 -11.67
C GLU A 498 -20.35 1.77 -10.75
N ALA A 499 -20.57 1.42 -9.49
CA ALA A 499 -20.84 2.34 -8.40
C ALA A 499 -19.54 3.10 -8.01
N PRO A 500 -19.64 4.37 -7.61
CA PRO A 500 -18.48 5.11 -7.12
C PRO A 500 -17.91 4.45 -5.85
N ALA A 501 -16.61 4.59 -5.64
CA ALA A 501 -15.99 4.22 -4.37
C ALA A 501 -16.62 5.03 -3.22
N PRO A 502 -16.65 4.50 -1.99
CA PRO A 502 -17.12 5.24 -0.83
C PRO A 502 -16.31 6.53 -0.63
N ASP A 503 -16.95 7.55 -0.08
CA ASP A 503 -16.25 8.78 0.30
C ASP A 503 -15.10 8.47 1.26
N VAL A 504 -13.97 9.13 1.03
CA VAL A 504 -12.78 8.99 1.88
C VAL A 504 -13.16 9.46 3.29
N ILE A 505 -12.95 8.59 4.28
CA ILE A 505 -13.09 9.02 5.67
C ILE A 505 -11.97 10.01 5.93
N PRO A 506 -12.28 11.26 6.34
CA PRO A 506 -11.24 12.15 6.81
C PRO A 506 -10.53 11.43 7.95
N GLU A 507 -9.20 11.37 7.88
CA GLU A 507 -8.41 10.78 8.96
C GLU A 507 -8.82 11.39 10.30
N LEU A 508 -8.60 10.66 11.39
CA LEU A 508 -8.91 11.11 12.74
C LEU A 508 -8.06 12.36 13.04
N GLY A 509 -8.59 13.51 12.62
CA GLY A 509 -7.99 14.82 12.78
C GLY A 509 -8.22 15.31 14.20
N TYR A 510 -7.92 16.57 14.39
CA TYR A 510 -8.42 17.26 15.57
C TYR A 510 -9.92 17.50 15.32
N GLU A 511 -10.77 17.23 16.31
CA GLU A 511 -12.13 17.79 16.26
C GLU A 511 -11.94 19.31 16.33
N THR A 512 -12.08 19.96 15.19
CA THR A 512 -11.70 21.36 15.02
C THR A 512 -12.72 22.09 14.17
N ASP A 513 -12.99 23.33 14.56
CA ASP A 513 -13.71 24.30 13.73
C ASP A 513 -12.76 25.03 12.76
N MET A 514 -11.48 24.68 12.74
CA MET A 514 -10.49 25.27 11.83
C MET A 514 -10.80 24.92 10.38
N ILE A 515 -10.77 25.94 9.53
CA ILE A 515 -11.00 25.84 8.09
C ILE A 515 -9.82 25.12 7.43
N THR A 516 -10.09 24.09 6.63
CA THR A 516 -9.08 23.39 5.82
C THR A 516 -8.52 24.31 4.73
N PRO A 517 -7.18 24.41 4.57
CA PRO A 517 -6.59 25.17 3.47
C PRO A 517 -6.84 24.58 2.08
N ASN A 518 -6.71 25.42 1.06
CA ASN A 518 -6.71 24.96 -0.33
C ASN A 518 -5.39 24.24 -0.67
N PRO A 519 -5.40 23.32 -1.66
CA PRO A 519 -4.18 22.66 -2.13
C PRO A 519 -3.11 23.65 -2.61
N PRO A 520 -1.80 23.35 -2.43
CA PRO A 520 -0.72 24.16 -2.98
C PRO A 520 -0.86 24.35 -4.50
N GLY A 521 -0.61 25.57 -4.97
CA GLY A 521 -0.89 25.94 -6.37
C GLY A 521 0.31 25.84 -7.32
N ALA A 522 1.53 25.85 -6.78
CA ALA A 522 2.75 25.84 -7.59
C ALA A 522 3.94 25.26 -6.83
N ALA A 523 4.85 24.61 -7.57
CA ALA A 523 6.14 24.16 -7.10
C ALA A 523 7.24 24.67 -8.05
N ILE A 524 8.23 25.38 -7.51
CA ILE A 524 9.32 25.97 -8.27
C ILE A 524 10.68 25.63 -7.66
N GLN A 525 11.67 25.42 -8.52
CA GLN A 525 13.07 25.34 -8.11
C GLN A 525 13.72 26.71 -8.15
N ILE A 526 14.34 27.08 -7.04
CA ILE A 526 15.24 28.21 -6.90
C ILE A 526 16.66 27.73 -7.05
N THR A 527 17.40 28.35 -7.95
CA THR A 527 18.87 28.25 -8.01
C THR A 527 19.46 29.55 -7.50
N TYR A 528 20.14 29.46 -6.37
CA TYR A 528 20.85 30.58 -5.77
C TYR A 528 22.07 30.96 -6.62
N PRO A 529 22.54 32.22 -6.56
CA PRO A 529 23.76 32.64 -7.29
C PRO A 529 25.01 31.80 -6.98
N GLY A 530 25.08 31.20 -5.78
CA GLY A 530 26.16 30.30 -5.38
C GLY A 530 26.02 28.85 -5.89
N GLY A 531 24.98 28.54 -6.68
CA GLY A 531 24.69 27.21 -7.22
C GLY A 531 23.87 26.31 -6.29
N GLY A 532 23.63 26.71 -5.03
CA GLY A 532 22.71 26.01 -4.13
C GLY A 532 21.29 25.98 -4.71
N LYS A 533 20.54 24.92 -4.41
CA LYS A 533 19.19 24.71 -4.95
C LYS A 533 18.19 24.47 -3.84
N GLU A 534 16.99 24.99 -4.02
CA GLU A 534 15.86 24.84 -3.09
C GLU A 534 14.57 24.71 -3.88
N MET A 535 13.74 23.73 -3.54
CA MET A 535 12.37 23.65 -4.03
C MET A 535 11.47 24.45 -3.11
N ARG A 536 10.56 25.24 -3.69
CA ARG A 536 9.56 26.01 -2.95
C ARG A 536 8.16 25.71 -3.46
N ILE A 537 7.20 25.61 -2.55
CA ILE A 537 5.77 25.52 -2.86
C ILE A 537 5.05 26.78 -2.40
N GLY A 538 4.09 27.24 -3.19
CA GLY A 538 3.22 28.37 -2.86
C GLY A 538 1.81 27.90 -2.52
N TYR A 539 1.23 28.48 -1.47
CA TYR A 539 -0.12 28.14 -1.01
C TYR A 539 -0.84 29.38 -0.45
N THR A 540 -2.17 29.29 -0.36
CA THR A 540 -3.03 30.32 0.23
C THR A 540 -3.72 29.78 1.46
N LEU A 541 -3.62 30.50 2.57
CA LEU A 541 -4.26 30.11 3.82
C LEU A 541 -5.66 30.74 3.96
N PRO A 542 -6.60 30.05 4.62
CA PRO A 542 -7.93 30.59 4.89
C PRO A 542 -7.85 31.76 5.88
N ALA A 543 -8.84 32.65 5.82
CA ALA A 543 -8.93 33.82 6.69
C ALA A 543 -9.37 33.42 8.12
N GLN A 544 -8.42 32.95 8.92
CA GLN A 544 -8.62 32.52 10.31
C GLN A 544 -7.33 32.71 11.14
N PRO A 545 -7.41 32.73 12.49
CA PRO A 545 -6.21 32.77 13.32
C PRO A 545 -5.46 31.42 13.29
N TYR A 546 -4.13 31.48 13.18
CA TYR A 546 -3.24 30.34 13.28
C TYR A 546 -1.92 30.76 13.94
N THR A 547 -1.27 29.83 14.63
CA THR A 547 0.06 30.00 15.23
C THR A 547 1.14 29.33 14.40
N THR A 548 0.81 28.23 13.72
CA THR A 548 1.78 27.40 12.98
C THR A 548 1.17 26.94 11.67
N VAL A 549 2.00 26.86 10.63
CA VAL A 549 1.66 26.25 9.34
C VAL A 549 2.53 25.02 9.20
N GLU A 550 1.97 23.93 8.71
CA GLU A 550 2.73 22.71 8.40
C GLU A 550 2.53 22.39 6.92
N ALA A 551 3.61 22.52 6.17
CA ALA A 551 3.68 22.22 4.75
C ALA A 551 4.55 20.99 4.51
N ASN A 552 4.04 20.05 3.71
CA ASN A 552 4.72 18.79 3.46
C ASN A 552 4.78 18.47 1.97
N TYR A 553 5.79 17.69 1.61
CA TYR A 553 5.94 17.16 0.27
C TYR A 553 6.37 15.70 0.31
N ARG A 554 6.17 15.01 -0.81
CA ARG A 554 6.81 13.71 -1.08
C ARG A 554 7.21 13.63 -2.53
N THR A 555 8.32 12.94 -2.79
CA THR A 555 8.80 12.64 -4.15
C THR A 555 8.38 11.25 -4.60
N TYR A 556 8.54 10.97 -5.89
CA TYR A 556 8.29 9.65 -6.45
C TYR A 556 9.59 8.98 -6.89
N SER A 557 9.71 7.67 -6.64
CA SER A 557 10.78 6.83 -7.17
C SER A 557 10.17 5.62 -7.87
N GLY A 558 10.49 5.42 -9.15
CA GLY A 558 9.90 4.35 -9.95
C GLY A 558 8.37 4.42 -10.07
N GLY A 559 7.78 5.62 -9.97
CA GLY A 559 6.32 5.81 -9.95
C GLY A 559 5.66 5.53 -8.59
N LEU A 560 6.44 5.18 -7.56
CA LEU A 560 5.94 4.94 -6.21
C LEU A 560 6.21 6.15 -5.30
N PRO A 561 5.24 6.58 -4.48
CA PRO A 561 5.42 7.71 -3.57
C PRO A 561 6.43 7.38 -2.47
N GLY A 562 7.29 8.33 -2.13
CA GLY A 562 8.11 8.29 -0.93
C GLY A 562 7.31 8.65 0.33
N ALA A 563 8.00 8.65 1.47
CA ALA A 563 7.45 9.16 2.71
C ALA A 563 7.21 10.68 2.61
N TRP A 564 6.20 11.16 3.33
CA TRP A 564 6.00 12.60 3.51
C TRP A 564 7.15 13.21 4.33
N GLN A 565 7.61 14.38 3.90
CA GLN A 565 8.67 15.15 4.52
C GLN A 565 8.19 16.57 4.82
N SER A 566 8.72 17.19 5.88
CA SER A 566 8.44 18.58 6.20
C SER A 566 9.17 19.54 5.27
N MET A 567 8.67 20.77 5.24
CA MET A 567 9.29 21.91 4.58
C MET A 567 9.48 23.03 5.60
N ALA A 568 10.36 23.99 5.31
CA ALA A 568 10.50 25.20 6.12
C ALA A 568 9.50 26.26 5.63
N GLU A 569 8.59 26.72 6.47
CA GLU A 569 7.59 27.73 6.13
C GLU A 569 8.14 29.16 6.22
N PHE A 570 7.79 29.99 5.24
CA PHE A 570 8.20 31.38 5.12
C PHE A 570 6.97 32.29 4.96
N GLY A 571 6.79 33.22 5.89
CA GLY A 571 5.75 34.26 5.81
C GLY A 571 4.32 33.75 5.67
N GLY A 572 4.06 32.48 6.03
CA GLY A 572 2.73 31.85 5.97
C GLY A 572 2.15 31.64 4.58
N THR A 573 2.94 31.74 3.52
CA THR A 573 2.44 31.61 2.12
C THR A 573 3.33 30.76 1.22
N VAL A 574 4.55 30.48 1.67
CA VAL A 574 5.54 29.69 0.94
C VAL A 574 6.18 28.71 1.90
N ALA A 575 6.54 27.53 1.42
CA ALA A 575 7.45 26.64 2.14
C ALA A 575 8.55 26.13 1.22
N GLY A 576 9.75 25.87 1.76
CA GLY A 576 10.90 25.43 0.96
C GLY A 576 11.73 24.32 1.59
N ILE A 577 12.44 23.59 0.74
CA ILE A 577 13.38 22.53 1.13
C ILE A 577 14.59 22.52 0.19
N ASN A 578 15.78 22.39 0.78
CA ASN A 578 17.02 22.38 0.01
C ASN A 578 17.15 21.08 -0.81
N GLY A 579 17.52 21.20 -2.07
CA GLY A 579 17.74 20.07 -2.97
C GLY A 579 17.45 20.41 -4.43
N ASP A 580 17.75 19.46 -5.32
CA ASP A 580 17.52 19.55 -6.76
C ASP A 580 16.33 18.69 -7.15
N PHE A 581 15.23 19.33 -7.48
CA PHE A 581 13.95 18.70 -7.78
C PHE A 581 13.40 19.07 -9.16
N LEU A 582 14.14 19.85 -9.96
CA LEU A 582 13.68 20.34 -11.26
C LEU A 582 13.18 19.19 -12.15
N GLY A 583 11.97 19.34 -12.66
CA GLY A 583 11.31 18.37 -13.53
C GLY A 583 10.77 17.13 -12.82
N GLN A 584 10.97 16.99 -11.50
CA GLN A 584 10.36 15.90 -10.74
C GLN A 584 8.88 16.20 -10.47
N THR A 585 8.07 15.14 -10.48
CA THR A 585 6.71 15.19 -9.95
C THR A 585 6.76 14.99 -8.44
N ILE A 586 6.08 15.87 -7.72
CA ILE A 586 5.90 15.81 -6.26
C ILE A 586 4.42 15.83 -5.94
N ASP A 587 4.06 15.32 -4.76
CA ASP A 587 2.82 15.75 -4.11
C ASP A 587 3.16 16.73 -3.00
N ALA A 588 2.32 17.75 -2.84
CA ALA A 588 2.41 18.73 -1.76
C ALA A 588 1.06 18.96 -1.10
N ARG A 589 1.06 19.21 0.21
CA ARG A 589 -0.15 19.55 0.98
C ARG A 589 0.19 20.47 2.15
N VAL A 590 -0.81 21.14 2.69
CA VAL A 590 -0.63 22.09 3.79
C VAL A 590 -1.79 22.00 4.79
N ARG A 591 -1.49 22.21 6.07
CA ARG A 591 -2.47 22.44 7.14
C ARG A 591 -2.02 23.57 8.07
N VAL A 592 -2.92 24.00 8.94
CA VAL A 592 -2.66 25.07 9.91
C VAL A 592 -3.03 24.64 11.32
N PHE A 593 -2.36 25.23 12.30
CA PHE A 593 -2.62 25.01 13.73
C PHE A 593 -2.84 26.33 14.45
N ASN A 594 -3.69 26.31 15.47
CA ASN A 594 -3.83 27.37 16.46
C ASN A 594 -3.59 26.78 17.87
N GLY A 595 -2.35 26.89 18.35
CA GLY A 595 -1.91 26.15 19.53
C GLY A 595 -1.77 24.66 19.23
N ASP A 596 -2.47 23.82 19.99
CA ASP A 596 -2.51 22.36 19.81
C ASP A 596 -3.70 21.90 18.94
N ASP A 597 -4.59 22.81 18.51
CA ASP A 597 -5.70 22.53 17.59
C ASP A 597 -5.25 22.69 16.13
N GLY A 598 -5.63 21.77 15.24
CA GLY A 598 -5.09 21.68 13.88
C GLY A 598 -6.13 21.32 12.84
N SER A 599 -6.14 22.04 11.71
CA SER A 599 -7.02 21.73 10.58
C SER A 599 -6.69 20.37 9.95
N TYR A 600 -7.61 19.85 9.15
CA TYR A 600 -7.26 18.80 8.18
C TYR A 600 -6.20 19.30 7.19
N PHE A 601 -5.48 18.36 6.57
CA PHE A 601 -4.67 18.67 5.41
C PHE A 601 -5.55 19.08 4.23
N SER A 602 -5.05 20.01 3.42
CA SER A 602 -5.58 20.23 2.07
C SER A 602 -5.52 18.93 1.26
N ASP A 603 -6.37 18.81 0.24
CA ASP A 603 -6.18 17.75 -0.75
C ASP A 603 -4.74 17.81 -1.31
N PRO A 604 -4.06 16.67 -1.51
CA PRO A 604 -2.73 16.66 -2.10
C PRO A 604 -2.73 17.24 -3.51
N ALA A 605 -1.84 18.20 -3.77
CA ALA A 605 -1.58 18.72 -5.11
C ALA A 605 -0.41 17.97 -5.75
N SER A 606 -0.66 17.24 -6.84
CA SER A 606 0.39 16.67 -7.68
C SER A 606 0.95 17.74 -8.63
N LEU A 607 2.20 18.14 -8.41
CA LEU A 607 2.85 19.26 -9.08
C LEU A 607 4.15 18.80 -9.75
N VAL A 608 4.47 19.39 -10.91
CA VAL A 608 5.79 19.23 -11.54
C VAL A 608 6.64 20.45 -11.18
N VAL A 609 7.81 20.22 -10.62
CA VAL A 609 8.70 21.30 -10.17
C VAL A 609 9.28 22.03 -11.38
N GLY A 610 8.87 23.28 -11.56
CA GLY A 610 9.30 24.14 -12.66
C GLY A 610 10.33 25.20 -12.24
N VAL A 611 10.52 26.21 -13.09
CA VAL A 611 11.26 27.44 -12.76
C VAL A 611 10.40 28.63 -13.12
N ASP A 612 10.28 29.61 -12.23
CA ASP A 612 9.68 30.91 -12.52
C ASP A 612 10.76 32.00 -12.48
N ASN A 613 11.01 32.63 -13.63
CA ASN A 613 11.97 33.72 -13.79
C ASN A 613 11.28 35.04 -14.16
N ALA A 614 9.96 35.15 -13.98
CA ALA A 614 9.28 36.42 -14.10
C ALA A 614 9.87 37.43 -13.11
N PRO A 615 10.12 38.69 -13.51
CA PRO A 615 10.66 39.70 -12.62
C PRO A 615 9.84 39.80 -11.31
N CYS A 616 10.54 39.75 -10.17
CA CYS A 616 9.93 39.96 -8.86
C CYS A 616 9.56 41.43 -8.65
N GLY A 617 8.65 41.70 -7.70
CA GLY A 617 8.42 43.02 -7.15
C GLY A 617 9.63 43.59 -6.41
N ALA A 618 9.52 44.87 -6.04
CA ALA A 618 10.56 45.56 -5.29
C ALA A 618 10.74 44.96 -3.89
N PRO A 619 11.98 44.88 -3.36
CA PRO A 619 12.22 44.46 -1.99
C PRO A 619 11.40 45.30 -1.00
N THR A 620 10.85 44.67 0.03
CA THR A 620 10.13 45.36 1.10
C THR A 620 11.13 45.96 2.07
N LEU A 621 11.05 47.28 2.33
CA LEU A 621 11.86 47.92 3.36
C LEU A 621 11.37 47.48 4.75
N VAL A 622 12.24 46.81 5.51
CA VAL A 622 11.96 46.37 6.89
C VAL A 622 12.34 47.47 7.88
N SER A 623 13.53 48.06 7.72
CA SER A 623 14.02 49.16 8.56
C SER A 623 15.19 49.91 7.93
N GLY A 624 15.51 51.09 8.48
CA GLY A 624 16.69 51.87 8.11
C GLY A 624 16.43 52.89 7.00
N GLY A 625 17.52 53.46 6.46
CA GLY A 625 17.49 54.49 5.43
C GLY A 625 18.86 55.11 5.18
N VAL A 626 18.86 56.33 4.63
CA VAL A 626 20.08 57.14 4.52
C VAL A 626 20.38 57.75 5.88
N VAL A 627 21.56 57.44 6.44
CA VAL A 627 22.04 57.92 7.73
C VAL A 627 23.11 58.98 7.48
N THR A 628 22.87 60.20 7.95
CA THR A 628 23.77 61.35 7.77
C THR A 628 24.56 61.73 9.03
N ASP A 629 24.18 61.22 10.19
CA ASP A 629 24.76 61.56 11.50
C ASP A 629 24.92 60.31 12.38
N PRO A 630 26.11 60.03 12.94
CA PRO A 630 27.38 60.71 12.71
C PRO A 630 27.95 60.45 11.30
N PRO A 631 28.76 61.36 10.74
CA PRO A 631 29.46 61.12 9.47
C PRO A 631 30.44 59.93 9.61
N PRO A 632 30.71 59.18 8.52
CA PRO A 632 30.32 59.46 7.13
C PRO A 632 28.87 59.07 6.79
N THR A 633 28.26 59.79 5.85
CA THR A 633 26.91 59.46 5.35
C THR A 633 26.90 58.09 4.68
N LYS A 634 25.91 57.25 5.02
CA LYS A 634 25.77 55.90 4.47
C LYS A 634 24.31 55.53 4.27
N LEU A 635 24.05 54.63 3.32
CA LEU A 635 22.84 53.82 3.32
C LEU A 635 23.03 52.69 4.33
N ALA A 636 22.11 52.54 5.27
CA ALA A 636 22.03 51.40 6.18
C ALA A 636 20.56 50.95 6.25
N VAL A 637 20.23 49.88 5.53
CA VAL A 637 18.85 49.38 5.37
C VAL A 637 18.77 47.88 5.57
N THR A 638 17.65 47.43 6.12
CA THR A 638 17.26 46.01 6.11
C THR A 638 16.05 45.87 5.19
N VAL A 639 16.13 44.96 4.23
CA VAL A 639 15.06 44.67 3.27
C VAL A 639 14.72 43.19 3.29
N SER A 640 13.57 42.81 2.75
CA SER A 640 13.22 41.40 2.55
C SER A 640 12.63 41.16 1.16
N ALA A 641 12.72 39.92 0.68
CA ALA A 641 12.10 39.52 -0.58
C ALA A 641 10.60 39.29 -0.37
N PRO A 642 9.71 39.95 -1.15
CA PRO A 642 8.27 39.81 -0.97
C PRO A 642 7.68 38.53 -1.58
N GLU A 643 8.45 37.80 -2.39
CA GLU A 643 7.93 36.74 -3.25
C GLU A 643 8.76 35.45 -3.17
N GLY A 644 8.05 34.32 -3.27
CA GLY A 644 8.61 32.97 -3.22
C GLY A 644 9.62 32.63 -4.32
N ARG A 645 9.61 33.33 -5.46
CA ARG A 645 10.54 33.08 -6.58
C ARG A 645 11.87 33.84 -6.51
N CYS A 646 12.04 34.71 -5.52
CA CYS A 646 13.26 35.48 -5.34
C CYS A 646 14.41 34.59 -4.86
N ALA A 647 15.52 34.56 -5.60
CA ALA A 647 16.74 33.84 -5.24
C ALA A 647 17.72 34.71 -4.45
N ALA A 648 17.82 36.01 -4.77
CA ALA A 648 18.80 36.90 -4.15
C ALA A 648 18.33 38.36 -4.14
N ILE A 649 18.93 39.17 -3.28
CA ILE A 649 18.79 40.62 -3.27
C ILE A 649 20.15 41.23 -3.58
N ARG A 650 20.18 42.20 -4.49
CA ARG A 650 21.38 42.90 -4.94
C ARG A 650 21.27 44.39 -4.65
N LEU A 651 22.30 44.93 -4.01
CA LEU A 651 22.53 46.37 -3.87
C LEU A 651 23.48 46.85 -4.96
N GLN A 652 23.09 47.92 -5.66
CA GLN A 652 23.94 48.64 -6.59
C GLN A 652 23.99 50.12 -6.22
N ARG A 653 25.09 50.78 -6.57
CA ARG A 653 25.33 52.21 -6.33
C ARG A 653 25.78 52.88 -7.62
N ARG A 654 25.39 54.14 -7.82
CA ARG A 654 25.98 55.03 -8.82
C ARG A 654 26.19 56.43 -8.24
N VAL A 655 27.08 57.20 -8.85
CA VAL A 655 27.36 58.60 -8.50
C VAL A 655 27.19 59.46 -9.75
N ASN A 656 26.54 60.61 -9.62
CA ASN A 656 26.34 61.60 -10.68
C ASN A 656 25.79 60.99 -11.99
N LEU A 657 24.77 60.14 -11.88
CA LEU A 657 24.14 59.42 -13.00
C LEU A 657 25.10 58.51 -13.80
N GLY A 658 26.23 58.10 -13.22
CA GLY A 658 27.15 57.13 -13.80
C GLY A 658 26.56 55.71 -13.91
N ALA A 659 27.38 54.76 -14.38
CA ALA A 659 26.99 53.36 -14.46
C ALA A 659 26.74 52.77 -13.06
N TRP A 660 25.74 51.89 -12.95
CA TRP A 660 25.47 51.12 -11.74
C TRP A 660 26.61 50.13 -11.47
N SER A 661 27.19 50.19 -10.28
CA SER A 661 28.15 49.21 -9.79
C SER A 661 27.52 48.35 -8.69
N THR A 662 27.73 47.03 -8.75
CA THR A 662 27.24 46.13 -7.71
C THR A 662 28.08 46.29 -6.46
N VAL A 663 27.42 46.60 -5.34
CA VAL A 663 28.06 46.70 -4.03
C VAL A 663 28.06 45.33 -3.36
N ALA A 664 26.90 44.67 -3.32
CA ALA A 664 26.73 43.37 -2.70
C ALA A 664 25.56 42.60 -3.32
N THR A 665 25.63 41.28 -3.29
CA THR A 665 24.50 40.39 -3.62
C THR A 665 24.43 39.32 -2.55
N PHE A 666 23.28 39.17 -1.92
CA PHE A 666 23.04 38.14 -0.92
C PHE A 666 21.93 37.21 -1.39
N GLN A 667 22.17 35.90 -1.31
CA GLN A 667 21.10 34.92 -1.43
C GLN A 667 20.07 35.16 -0.32
N THR A 668 18.79 34.94 -0.62
CA THR A 668 17.73 35.19 0.35
C THR A 668 16.61 34.17 0.22
N GLN A 669 16.04 33.80 1.37
CA GLN A 669 14.75 33.15 1.45
C GLN A 669 13.64 34.21 1.48
N PRO A 670 12.40 33.87 1.07
CA PRO A 670 11.29 34.80 1.09
C PRO A 670 11.09 35.36 2.50
N PHE A 671 10.82 36.65 2.60
CA PHE A 671 10.58 37.37 3.86
C PHE A 671 11.76 37.42 4.85
N ALA A 672 12.90 36.80 4.54
CA ALA A 672 14.09 36.86 5.38
C ALA A 672 14.71 38.28 5.34
N PRO A 673 15.04 38.88 6.50
CA PRO A 673 15.68 40.19 6.54
C PRO A 673 17.13 40.11 6.04
N VAL A 674 17.48 41.00 5.13
CA VAL A 674 18.83 41.16 4.56
C VAL A 674 19.29 42.59 4.79
N ALA A 675 20.37 42.75 5.54
CA ALA A 675 20.98 44.05 5.82
C ALA A 675 21.98 44.45 4.74
N PHE A 676 21.93 45.71 4.35
CA PHE A 676 22.84 46.34 3.41
C PHE A 676 23.42 47.61 3.99
N GLU A 677 24.72 47.79 3.79
CA GLU A 677 25.40 49.05 4.06
C GLU A 677 26.21 49.51 2.85
N SER A 678 26.18 50.81 2.56
CA SER A 678 26.99 51.41 1.51
C SER A 678 27.24 52.89 1.77
N LEU A 679 28.50 53.30 1.76
CA LEU A 679 28.89 54.70 1.95
C LEU A 679 28.42 55.58 0.78
N ALA A 680 27.99 56.80 1.09
CA ALA A 680 27.78 57.84 0.10
C ALA A 680 29.11 58.35 -0.46
N ASP A 681 29.07 59.00 -1.63
CA ASP A 681 30.17 59.88 -2.02
C ASP A 681 30.14 61.16 -1.16
N GLY A 682 31.30 61.54 -0.63
CA GLY A 682 31.47 62.71 0.23
C GLY A 682 31.91 63.96 -0.53
N SER A 683 32.13 63.87 -1.85
CA SER A 683 32.51 65.02 -2.66
C SER A 683 31.35 66.02 -2.77
N SER A 684 31.60 67.30 -2.45
CA SER A 684 30.55 68.33 -2.42
C SER A 684 29.83 68.43 -3.77
N GLY A 685 28.50 68.50 -3.72
CA GLY A 685 27.64 68.51 -4.91
C GLY A 685 27.48 67.16 -5.62
N SER A 686 28.08 66.07 -5.12
CA SER A 686 27.84 64.74 -5.67
C SER A 686 26.47 64.18 -5.28
N VAL A 687 25.84 63.48 -6.22
CA VAL A 687 24.60 62.75 -6.00
C VAL A 687 24.92 61.26 -5.98
N THR A 688 24.77 60.61 -4.83
CA THR A 688 24.83 59.15 -4.72
C THR A 688 23.43 58.56 -4.77
N GLU A 689 23.21 57.60 -5.66
CA GLU A 689 21.98 56.82 -5.73
C GLU A 689 22.28 55.34 -5.45
N TRP A 690 21.38 54.70 -4.73
CA TRP A 690 21.39 53.28 -4.49
C TRP A 690 20.11 52.66 -5.03
N GLN A 691 20.24 51.50 -5.67
CA GLN A 691 19.09 50.67 -6.01
C GLN A 691 19.26 49.28 -5.42
N ILE A 692 18.18 48.77 -4.84
CA ILE A 692 18.11 47.42 -4.29
C ILE A 692 17.09 46.64 -5.11
N GLN A 693 17.49 45.51 -5.66
CA GLN A 693 16.67 44.69 -6.54
C GLN A 693 16.65 43.24 -6.08
N THR A 694 15.48 42.62 -6.19
CA THR A 694 15.32 41.17 -6.15
C THR A 694 15.82 40.55 -7.46
N LEU A 695 16.37 39.34 -7.39
CA LEU A 695 16.85 38.56 -8.52
C LEU A 695 16.19 37.18 -8.51
N THR A 696 15.75 36.70 -9.67
CA THR A 696 15.31 35.30 -9.86
C THR A 696 16.50 34.36 -10.13
N SER A 697 16.23 33.08 -10.32
CA SER A 697 17.27 32.04 -10.47
C SER A 697 18.20 32.22 -11.68
N ASN A 698 17.70 32.79 -12.77
CA ASN A 698 18.52 33.14 -13.95
C ASN A 698 19.17 34.54 -13.86
N GLY A 699 19.00 35.25 -12.73
CA GLY A 699 19.50 36.60 -12.53
C GLY A 699 18.62 37.71 -13.11
N THR A 700 17.38 37.43 -13.57
CA THR A 700 16.44 38.50 -13.97
C THR A 700 16.20 39.43 -12.78
N ALA A 701 16.43 40.73 -12.99
CA ALA A 701 16.23 41.74 -11.98
C ALA A 701 14.76 42.21 -11.93
N GLY A 702 14.23 42.29 -10.72
CA GLY A 702 12.92 42.86 -10.41
C GLY A 702 12.91 44.39 -10.37
N THR A 703 11.76 44.93 -9.97
CA THR A 703 11.57 46.37 -9.75
C THR A 703 12.54 46.88 -8.66
N PRO A 704 13.25 48.01 -8.84
CA PRO A 704 14.18 48.52 -7.83
C PRO A 704 13.48 49.31 -6.71
N LEU A 705 13.99 49.17 -5.49
CA LEU A 705 13.81 50.14 -4.40
C LEU A 705 14.98 51.14 -4.45
N ILE A 706 14.69 52.44 -4.58
CA ILE A 706 15.69 53.48 -4.84
C ILE A 706 15.84 54.41 -3.63
N PHE A 707 17.09 54.71 -3.29
CA PHE A 707 17.47 55.75 -2.32
C PHE A 707 18.43 56.74 -2.98
N SER A 708 18.40 58.00 -2.56
CA SER A 708 19.32 59.02 -3.06
C SER A 708 19.80 59.93 -1.95
N TYR A 709 21.01 60.45 -2.12
CA TYR A 709 21.62 61.44 -1.24
C TYR A 709 22.43 62.44 -2.08
N THR A 710 22.31 63.73 -1.74
CA THR A 710 23.11 64.81 -2.34
C THR A 710 24.04 65.36 -1.27
N ALA A 711 25.34 65.32 -1.53
CA ALA A 711 26.33 65.86 -0.61
C ALA A 711 26.25 67.41 -0.57
N PRO A 712 26.23 68.01 0.63
CA PRO A 712 26.07 69.45 0.80
C PRO A 712 27.23 70.30 0.25
#